data_AF-A0A9W6RUK9-F1
#
_entry.id   AF-A0A9W6RUK9-F1
#
_cell.length_a   1.000
_cell.length_b   1.000
_cell.length_c   1.000
_cell.angle_alpha   90.00
_cell.angle_beta   90.00
_cell.angle_gamma   90.00
#
_symmetry.space_group_name_H-M   'P 1'
#
loop_
_entity.id
_entity.type
_entity.pdbx_description
1 polymer ?
#
loop_
_entity_poly.entity_id
_entity_poly.type
_entity_poly.pdbx_seq_one_letter_code
_entity_poly.pdbx_strand_id
1 'polypeptide(L)'
;MLAELVSAAYRVARTRSSRAAHGVGVAAGGRLRVLDNPALPAHRVLDPGAEYRVLLRHSNARGFADDAVLDGRGAALRLLGPAGDTSPLVDLVLVTGERFVSPHAAAFAEWTRATAAGRSALVADDPCIAQALTELIRDPDSYLDVYYYSQVAYRFIGRDGIPRLVRYRLRSADGGPDGGRVDPAHLRLPQDYAPRRDGDPRAGDHLRDEFRRRVRRGDARYLLELQLRPDEGDREALDPTRPWPPERFGWVAAAEVELDHLADPAAAEVLTFDPGHAPPELALIPATSATDPASVNHVRAVAYRASAHARLGLPIDAALSALVAGQRPVDDLPPRLAGLREALVAATLDMHRLRWQDSADPVADILAVLAGGPLARHEPALARVATGLRAAADAGRPDAGAVPDGFRAMLDRLTGGFHRAEAGSMAALADVLTAYRPVCMETIFWNGVLTCRYYRDHGEYLAYAERVTRVLPALSRLALAVPVGDDQVLAVARFASVDPGTASAVLSEYTCTAVRDGDRWALRAVLETEYLERPVTAEQDADTVVEDYFARPVDQAERHAKLALAVAAGLLVEEWEHALAHSDDGPRRVCVIGAGPAGLVAAHELHRRGHRVTVLEQADAVAGKCASVTVDGRWYDLGGHLCIGEHTYVRQLAAEVGAGTEPATPAHVVDAGTGSIVRRRGLLLDTAAIRTYQRLRDAEFPGIGGSGLVDAGRSLDLPAARWAADRNFAALTALVPGYTGSGYGFLGSATLPALYPLRFAEFAGVFSFLGADAESAARHARWTVAGGFMDLWRRVAARLPDVRVGQRVESVTRADGRVRVRTRDGEEEFDDLVLAMPLDRTGEFLDLGDEERELFARIRYLDYWTVVAEATGLPREGFYLVDRHVDDPATVGHCVSFHHRYPDTDVYTFYGYGRPGQTAGELQRTLAQDVRRMGGRLEAVHTSRRWNYFPHVEAADAAAGFFSRLEGLQGARNTWYAGSLLAFELVEPTAVHARELVRRHFPALAGTPGAEPASAPPPAAPTHAGPLLAGVPDHAEIREWMRAQMARRLGLAVAEVDADAPLDAYPLESLAIVQLIAEMSAWLDWEIAPAVLVEYPTIDEVARAIADDLAAESALAAGPSRA
;
A
#
# COMPACT_ATOMS: atom_id res chain seq x y z
N MET A 1 -16.83 8.71 13.03
CA MET A 1 -16.70 7.73 14.14
C MET A 1 -17.39 6.39 13.84
N LEU A 2 -18.73 6.25 13.84
CA LEU A 2 -19.35 4.92 13.57
C LEU A 2 -18.91 4.35 12.22
N ALA A 3 -18.95 5.17 11.16
CA ALA A 3 -18.49 4.80 9.83
C ALA A 3 -16.99 4.41 9.80
N GLU A 4 -16.17 5.04 10.63
CA GLU A 4 -14.73 4.78 10.72
C GLU A 4 -14.45 3.40 11.33
N LEU A 5 -15.10 3.07 12.45
CA LEU A 5 -14.98 1.77 13.11
C LEU A 5 -15.53 0.63 12.22
N VAL A 6 -16.67 0.86 11.57
CA VAL A 6 -17.30 -0.09 10.65
C VAL A 6 -16.42 -0.30 9.41
N SER A 7 -15.86 0.77 8.83
CA SER A 7 -14.94 0.71 7.70
C SER A 7 -13.62 0.00 8.07
N ALA A 8 -13.07 0.25 9.26
CA ALA A 8 -11.89 -0.48 9.75
C ALA A 8 -12.16 -1.99 9.86
N ALA A 9 -13.27 -2.39 10.48
CA ALA A 9 -13.66 -3.80 10.57
C ALA A 9 -13.90 -4.44 9.20
N TYR A 10 -14.58 -3.72 8.28
CA TYR A 10 -14.80 -4.16 6.90
C TYR A 10 -13.48 -4.36 6.16
N ARG A 11 -12.55 -3.39 6.22
CA ARG A 11 -11.24 -3.46 5.55
C ARG A 11 -10.39 -4.60 6.09
N VAL A 12 -10.26 -4.73 7.41
CA VAL A 12 -9.47 -5.82 8.02
C VAL A 12 -10.02 -7.18 7.61
N ALA A 13 -11.35 -7.35 7.63
CA ALA A 13 -11.98 -8.60 7.21
C ALA A 13 -11.78 -8.91 5.72
N ARG A 14 -11.88 -7.88 4.86
CA ARG A 14 -11.64 -8.00 3.42
C ARG A 14 -10.18 -8.36 3.12
N THR A 15 -9.22 -7.68 3.74
CA THR A 15 -7.79 -7.90 3.52
C THR A 15 -7.35 -9.29 3.99
N ARG A 16 -7.86 -9.75 5.14
CA ARG A 16 -7.50 -11.07 5.67
C ARG A 16 -8.30 -12.22 5.04
N SER A 17 -9.35 -11.92 4.26
CA SER A 17 -10.38 -12.89 3.83
C SER A 17 -10.89 -13.74 4.99
N SER A 18 -10.95 -13.16 6.18
CA SER A 18 -11.29 -13.82 7.45
C SER A 18 -12.06 -12.85 8.33
N ARG A 19 -12.54 -13.31 9.49
CA ARG A 19 -13.18 -12.40 10.47
C ARG A 19 -12.16 -11.35 10.95
N ALA A 20 -12.60 -10.10 11.15
CA ALA A 20 -11.73 -9.00 11.58
C ALA A 20 -11.12 -9.24 12.97
N ALA A 21 -11.91 -9.86 13.85
CA ALA A 21 -11.53 -10.40 15.15
C ALA A 21 -12.14 -11.81 15.27
N HIS A 22 -11.69 -12.63 16.22
CA HIS A 22 -12.20 -14.00 16.40
C HIS A 22 -12.00 -14.92 15.18
N GLY A 23 -10.89 -14.71 14.44
CA GLY A 23 -10.59 -15.39 13.17
C GLY A 23 -10.55 -16.91 13.30
N VAL A 24 -9.77 -17.42 14.26
CA VAL A 24 -9.58 -18.86 14.48
C VAL A 24 -10.55 -19.36 15.57
N GLY A 25 -11.23 -20.48 15.31
CA GLY A 25 -12.21 -21.05 16.24
C GLY A 25 -12.70 -22.46 15.89
N VAL A 26 -13.68 -22.94 16.65
CA VAL A 26 -14.34 -24.24 16.48
C VAL A 26 -15.83 -24.11 16.77
N ALA A 27 -16.68 -24.81 16.01
CA ALA A 27 -18.13 -24.73 16.17
C ALA A 27 -18.78 -26.11 16.33
N ALA A 28 -19.88 -26.14 17.07
CA ALA A 28 -20.68 -27.33 17.33
C ALA A 28 -22.17 -26.98 17.40
N GLY A 29 -23.01 -27.89 16.92
CA GLY A 29 -24.46 -27.79 16.99
C GLY A 29 -25.02 -28.64 18.13
N GLY A 30 -26.26 -28.32 18.52
CA GLY A 30 -26.92 -29.01 19.61
C GLY A 30 -28.34 -28.52 19.90
N ARG A 31 -28.77 -28.66 21.15
CA ARG A 31 -30.06 -28.21 21.65
C ARG A 31 -29.91 -27.32 22.88
N LEU A 32 -30.80 -26.36 23.02
CA LEU A 32 -31.00 -25.57 24.23
C LEU A 32 -32.38 -25.88 24.79
N ARG A 33 -32.47 -26.16 26.09
CA ARG A 33 -33.71 -26.39 26.82
C ARG A 33 -33.87 -25.32 27.89
N VAL A 34 -34.97 -24.58 27.82
CA VAL A 34 -35.31 -23.57 28.82
C VAL A 34 -35.74 -24.25 30.12
N LEU A 35 -35.16 -23.79 31.22
CA LEU A 35 -35.43 -24.31 32.56
C LEU A 35 -36.72 -23.73 33.13
N ASP A 36 -37.42 -24.54 33.92
CA ASP A 36 -38.51 -24.05 34.76
C ASP A 36 -37.94 -23.34 35.99
N ASN A 37 -37.72 -22.03 35.86
CA ASN A 37 -37.18 -21.19 36.93
C ASN A 37 -38.17 -20.06 37.27
N PRO A 38 -38.84 -20.11 38.44
CA PRO A 38 -39.85 -19.14 38.81
C PRO A 38 -39.30 -17.72 39.04
N ALA A 39 -37.97 -17.57 39.13
CA ALA A 39 -37.33 -16.26 39.25
C ALA A 39 -37.29 -15.49 37.91
N LEU A 40 -37.52 -16.16 36.78
CA LEU A 40 -37.58 -15.52 35.47
C LEU A 40 -39.02 -15.12 35.14
N PRO A 41 -39.27 -13.85 34.75
CA PRO A 41 -40.58 -13.47 34.23
C PRO A 41 -40.91 -14.29 32.98
N ALA A 42 -42.18 -14.70 32.86
CA ALA A 42 -42.65 -15.45 31.69
C ALA A 42 -42.33 -14.69 30.39
N HIS A 43 -41.75 -15.38 29.40
CA HIS A 43 -41.25 -14.75 28.18
C HIS A 43 -41.29 -15.75 27.03
N ARG A 44 -41.75 -15.33 25.85
CA ARG A 44 -42.01 -16.24 24.71
C ARG A 44 -40.82 -17.11 24.24
N VAL A 45 -39.59 -16.62 24.41
CA VAL A 45 -38.35 -17.37 24.07
C VAL A 45 -37.82 -18.17 25.27
N LEU A 46 -38.24 -17.80 26.48
CA LEU A 46 -37.79 -18.39 27.74
C LEU A 46 -38.99 -19.00 28.48
N ASP A 47 -39.96 -19.53 27.73
CA ASP A 47 -41.08 -20.25 28.31
C ASP A 47 -40.53 -21.60 28.83
N PRO A 48 -40.83 -21.99 30.09
CA PRO A 48 -40.33 -23.24 30.67
C PRO A 48 -40.54 -24.45 29.77
N GLY A 49 -39.49 -25.24 29.58
CA GLY A 49 -39.52 -26.45 28.74
C GLY A 49 -39.46 -26.19 27.24
N ALA A 50 -39.36 -24.94 26.78
CA ALA A 50 -39.10 -24.65 25.37
C ALA A 50 -37.73 -25.21 24.93
N GLU A 51 -37.69 -25.81 23.75
CA GLU A 51 -36.47 -26.36 23.17
C GLU A 51 -36.15 -25.72 21.82
N TYR A 52 -34.87 -25.39 21.63
CA TYR A 52 -34.35 -24.77 20.42
C TYR A 52 -33.14 -25.53 19.91
N ARG A 53 -32.99 -25.61 18.58
CA ARG A 53 -31.70 -25.99 18.01
C ARG A 53 -30.72 -24.85 18.19
N VAL A 54 -29.46 -25.17 18.46
CA VAL A 54 -28.42 -24.16 18.64
C VAL A 54 -27.17 -24.45 17.83
N LEU A 55 -26.38 -23.39 17.66
CA LEU A 55 -25.03 -23.43 17.15
C LEU A 55 -24.13 -22.59 18.05
N LEU A 56 -23.07 -23.19 18.60
CA LEU A 56 -22.08 -22.51 19.42
C LEU A 56 -20.74 -22.48 18.68
N ARG A 57 -20.09 -21.31 18.63
CA ARG A 57 -18.71 -21.17 18.14
C ARG A 57 -17.81 -20.60 19.23
N HIS A 58 -16.75 -21.33 19.57
CA HIS A 58 -15.64 -20.83 20.38
C HIS A 58 -14.51 -20.25 19.51
N SER A 59 -13.76 -19.29 20.05
CA SER A 59 -12.69 -18.60 19.31
C SER A 59 -11.68 -17.90 20.22
N ASN A 60 -10.51 -17.58 19.67
CA ASN A 60 -9.52 -16.68 20.27
C ASN A 60 -9.80 -15.24 19.80
N ALA A 61 -9.93 -14.27 20.70
CA ALA A 61 -10.43 -12.93 20.40
C ALA A 61 -9.58 -12.16 19.40
N ARG A 62 -8.26 -12.20 19.53
CA ARG A 62 -7.32 -11.61 18.55
C ARG A 62 -7.14 -12.48 17.31
N GLY A 63 -7.58 -13.73 17.35
CA GLY A 63 -7.58 -14.66 16.23
C GLY A 63 -6.23 -15.33 16.00
N PHE A 64 -5.38 -15.44 17.03
CA PHE A 64 -4.15 -16.24 16.96
C PHE A 64 -4.47 -17.70 16.69
N ALA A 65 -3.64 -18.32 15.85
CA ALA A 65 -3.74 -19.74 15.52
C ALA A 65 -3.19 -20.66 16.62
N ASP A 66 -2.41 -20.13 17.57
CA ASP A 66 -1.95 -20.86 18.74
C ASP A 66 -2.88 -20.56 19.94
N ASP A 67 -3.56 -21.60 20.44
CA ASP A 67 -4.47 -21.55 21.57
C ASP A 67 -3.75 -21.24 22.90
N ALA A 68 -2.45 -21.58 22.99
CA ALA A 68 -1.59 -21.32 24.16
C ALA A 68 -1.09 -19.86 24.25
N VAL A 69 -1.38 -19.04 23.24
CA VAL A 69 -1.26 -17.57 23.39
C VAL A 69 -2.37 -17.12 24.33
N LEU A 70 -2.00 -16.35 25.36
CA LEU A 70 -2.90 -15.82 26.36
C LEU A 70 -3.75 -14.74 25.71
N ASP A 71 -5.04 -15.01 25.50
CA ASP A 71 -5.96 -14.17 24.73
C ASP A 71 -7.34 -14.16 25.40
N GLY A 72 -8.20 -13.22 25.02
CA GLY A 72 -9.62 -13.31 25.28
C GLY A 72 -10.24 -14.50 24.57
N ARG A 73 -11.20 -15.18 25.20
CA ARG A 73 -11.90 -16.33 24.61
C ARG A 73 -13.34 -15.96 24.31
N GLY A 74 -13.77 -16.19 23.08
CA GLY A 74 -15.13 -15.89 22.62
C GLY A 74 -16.03 -17.11 22.64
N ALA A 75 -17.33 -16.88 22.86
CA ALA A 75 -18.42 -17.85 22.69
C ALA A 75 -19.60 -17.17 22.00
N ALA A 76 -19.87 -17.56 20.75
CA ALA A 76 -21.00 -17.04 19.99
C ALA A 76 -22.09 -18.11 19.88
N LEU A 77 -23.23 -17.90 20.55
CA LEU A 77 -24.36 -18.83 20.62
C LEU A 77 -25.50 -18.31 19.75
N ARG A 78 -26.02 -19.16 18.87
CA ARG A 78 -27.21 -18.89 18.06
C ARG A 78 -28.34 -19.85 18.44
N LEU A 79 -29.51 -19.31 18.73
CA LEU A 79 -30.76 -20.06 18.81
C LEU A 79 -31.45 -20.00 17.45
N LEU A 80 -31.86 -21.15 16.93
CA LEU A 80 -32.61 -21.27 15.67
C LEU A 80 -34.11 -21.32 15.94
N GLY A 81 -34.91 -21.01 14.91
CA GLY A 81 -36.36 -21.11 14.96
C GLY A 81 -36.91 -22.52 15.26
N PRO A 82 -38.23 -22.66 15.43
CA PRO A 82 -38.89 -23.94 15.68
C PRO A 82 -38.62 -24.96 14.56
N ALA A 83 -38.85 -26.25 14.83
CA ALA A 83 -38.50 -27.35 13.93
C ALA A 83 -38.89 -27.11 12.45
N GLY A 84 -37.87 -26.97 11.59
CA GLY A 84 -38.01 -26.69 10.15
C GLY A 84 -37.58 -25.29 9.75
N ASP A 85 -37.52 -24.34 10.69
CA ASP A 85 -37.02 -22.98 10.48
C ASP A 85 -35.56 -22.86 10.90
N THR A 86 -34.68 -22.67 9.93
CA THR A 86 -33.23 -22.46 10.16
C THR A 86 -32.87 -20.99 10.38
N SER A 87 -33.85 -20.10 10.48
CA SER A 87 -33.60 -18.67 10.71
C SER A 87 -33.08 -18.44 12.14
N PRO A 88 -32.14 -17.48 12.33
CA PRO A 88 -31.68 -17.12 13.66
C PRO A 88 -32.79 -16.41 14.45
N LEU A 89 -33.09 -16.91 15.64
CA LEU A 89 -34.04 -16.32 16.59
C LEU A 89 -33.33 -15.34 17.53
N VAL A 90 -32.21 -15.77 18.11
CA VAL A 90 -31.36 -14.95 19.00
C VAL A 90 -29.89 -15.29 18.75
N ASP A 91 -29.07 -14.27 18.54
CA ASP A 91 -27.61 -14.38 18.55
C ASP A 91 -27.04 -13.72 19.82
N LEU A 92 -26.25 -14.48 20.58
CA LEU A 92 -25.49 -13.99 21.73
C LEU A 92 -24.00 -14.05 21.41
N VAL A 93 -23.32 -12.90 21.47
CA VAL A 93 -21.87 -12.82 21.31
C VAL A 93 -21.24 -12.51 22.67
N LEU A 94 -20.62 -13.53 23.25
CA LEU A 94 -20.07 -13.51 24.58
C LEU A 94 -18.54 -13.61 24.53
N VAL A 95 -17.87 -13.04 25.51
CA VAL A 95 -16.41 -13.09 25.66
C VAL A 95 -16.02 -13.24 27.13
N THR A 96 -14.81 -13.72 27.40
CA THR A 96 -14.26 -13.75 28.76
C THR A 96 -14.11 -12.35 29.34
N GLY A 97 -14.30 -12.24 30.66
CA GLY A 97 -14.27 -10.98 31.41
C GLY A 97 -15.64 -10.33 31.54
N GLU A 98 -16.02 -9.95 32.75
CA GLU A 98 -17.36 -9.44 33.05
C GLU A 98 -17.56 -7.97 32.59
N ARG A 99 -16.45 -7.26 32.36
CA ARG A 99 -16.40 -5.85 31.97
C ARG A 99 -15.86 -5.68 30.55
N PHE A 100 -16.40 -4.70 29.83
CA PHE A 100 -15.83 -4.22 28.58
C PHE A 100 -14.77 -3.14 28.84
N VAL A 101 -13.86 -2.94 27.88
CA VAL A 101 -12.70 -2.04 28.00
C VAL A 101 -13.05 -0.55 27.87
N SER A 102 -14.26 -0.20 27.44
CA SER A 102 -14.66 1.20 27.20
C SER A 102 -16.13 1.45 27.55
N PRO A 103 -16.49 2.61 28.11
CA PRO A 103 -17.86 2.89 28.58
C PRO A 103 -18.87 3.14 27.45
N HIS A 104 -18.40 3.59 26.28
CA HIS A 104 -19.24 3.91 25.12
C HIS A 104 -18.43 3.88 23.81
N ALA A 105 -19.12 4.00 22.68
CA ALA A 105 -18.52 3.92 21.34
C ALA A 105 -17.40 4.95 21.08
N ALA A 106 -17.55 6.19 21.57
CA ALA A 106 -16.53 7.23 21.39
C ALA A 106 -15.20 6.89 22.09
N ALA A 107 -15.24 6.44 23.34
CA ALA A 107 -14.05 5.99 24.07
C ALA A 107 -13.42 4.75 23.42
N PHE A 108 -14.25 3.82 22.92
CA PHE A 108 -13.74 2.66 22.19
C PHE A 108 -13.05 3.05 20.86
N ALA A 109 -13.58 4.07 20.18
CA ALA A 109 -12.94 4.61 18.97
C ALA A 109 -11.59 5.24 19.28
N GLU A 110 -11.49 5.99 20.38
CA GLU A 110 -10.23 6.57 20.87
C GLU A 110 -9.21 5.49 21.22
N TRP A 111 -9.61 4.47 21.99
CA TRP A 111 -8.78 3.30 22.29
C TRP A 111 -8.21 2.62 21.03
N THR A 112 -9.05 2.48 20.00
CA THR A 112 -8.67 1.86 18.74
C THR A 112 -7.68 2.71 17.93
N ARG A 113 -7.81 4.05 17.98
CA ARG A 113 -6.92 5.00 17.28
C ARG A 113 -5.60 5.25 18.01
N ALA A 114 -5.58 5.09 19.33
CA ALA A 114 -4.43 5.40 20.15
C ALA A 114 -3.19 4.56 19.76
N THR A 115 -2.03 5.21 19.71
CA THR A 115 -0.73 4.54 19.57
C THR A 115 -0.45 3.66 20.80
N ALA A 116 0.61 2.85 20.78
CA ALA A 116 1.01 2.09 21.96
C ALA A 116 1.20 2.99 23.20
N ALA A 117 1.89 4.12 23.03
CA ALA A 117 2.07 5.12 24.10
C ALA A 117 0.73 5.76 24.53
N GLY A 118 -0.15 6.07 23.57
CA GLY A 118 -1.48 6.61 23.87
C GLY A 118 -2.36 5.64 24.67
N ARG A 119 -2.34 4.34 24.32
CA ARG A 119 -3.04 3.31 25.09
C ARG A 119 -2.46 3.13 26.50
N SER A 120 -1.14 3.24 26.65
CA SER A 120 -0.51 3.22 27.97
C SER A 120 -0.98 4.39 28.83
N ALA A 121 -1.13 5.59 28.26
CA ALA A 121 -1.68 6.75 28.95
C ALA A 121 -3.14 6.51 29.36
N LEU A 122 -3.99 6.03 28.44
CA LEU A 122 -5.39 5.69 28.76
C LEU A 122 -5.51 4.65 29.89
N VAL A 123 -4.68 3.60 29.87
CA VAL A 123 -4.63 2.61 30.95
C VAL A 123 -4.18 3.21 32.28
N ALA A 124 -3.24 4.16 32.26
CA ALA A 124 -2.79 4.85 33.47
C ALA A 124 -3.88 5.81 34.02
N ASP A 125 -4.65 6.44 33.14
CA ASP A 125 -5.68 7.41 33.49
C ASP A 125 -6.97 6.74 34.01
N ASP A 126 -7.31 5.55 33.50
CA ASP A 126 -8.50 4.79 33.92
C ASP A 126 -8.15 3.34 34.33
N PRO A 127 -8.07 3.06 35.65
CA PRO A 127 -7.83 1.72 36.19
C PRO A 127 -8.86 0.67 35.73
N CYS A 128 -10.05 1.06 35.31
CA CYS A 128 -11.07 0.14 34.81
C CYS A 128 -10.62 -0.55 33.52
N ILE A 129 -9.83 0.12 32.69
CA ILE A 129 -9.27 -0.43 31.44
C ILE A 129 -8.30 -1.57 31.77
N ALA A 130 -7.39 -1.35 32.74
CA ALA A 130 -6.46 -2.37 33.22
C ALA A 130 -7.21 -3.60 33.78
N GLN A 131 -8.25 -3.35 34.58
CA GLN A 131 -9.07 -4.41 35.16
C GLN A 131 -9.80 -5.21 34.08
N ALA A 132 -10.41 -4.54 33.10
CA ALA A 132 -11.11 -5.19 31.99
C ALA A 132 -10.17 -6.06 31.15
N LEU A 133 -8.95 -5.59 30.83
CA LEU A 133 -7.97 -6.37 30.08
C LEU A 133 -7.47 -7.60 30.85
N THR A 134 -7.25 -7.45 32.16
CA THR A 134 -6.87 -8.55 33.05
C THR A 134 -7.97 -9.61 33.17
N GLU A 135 -9.23 -9.17 33.20
CA GLU A 135 -10.40 -10.05 33.21
C GLU A 135 -10.66 -10.69 31.84
N LEU A 136 -10.26 -10.04 30.75
CA LEU A 136 -10.42 -10.55 29.39
C LEU A 136 -9.44 -11.67 29.08
N ILE A 137 -8.14 -11.46 29.34
CA ILE A 137 -7.07 -12.37 28.96
C ILE A 137 -7.12 -13.64 29.81
N ARG A 138 -7.13 -14.80 29.15
CA ARG A 138 -7.26 -16.11 29.80
C ARG A 138 -6.26 -17.13 29.27
N ASP A 139 -5.84 -18.02 30.18
CA ASP A 139 -5.00 -19.20 29.95
C ASP A 139 -5.72 -20.48 30.42
N PRO A 140 -6.83 -20.89 29.78
CA PRO A 140 -7.57 -22.08 30.18
C PRO A 140 -6.99 -23.35 29.52
N ASP A 141 -7.39 -24.52 30.02
CA ASP A 141 -7.11 -25.82 29.38
C ASP A 141 -8.30 -26.32 28.55
N SER A 142 -9.50 -25.78 28.80
CA SER A 142 -10.73 -25.99 28.03
C SER A 142 -11.53 -24.70 27.86
N TYR A 143 -12.27 -24.60 26.74
CA TYR A 143 -13.28 -23.56 26.59
C TYR A 143 -14.41 -23.65 27.63
N LEU A 144 -14.57 -24.77 28.35
CA LEU A 144 -15.57 -24.91 29.42
C LEU A 144 -15.07 -24.44 30.79
N ASP A 145 -13.78 -24.15 30.94
CA ASP A 145 -13.18 -23.75 32.23
C ASP A 145 -13.38 -22.25 32.56
N VAL A 146 -13.96 -21.50 31.64
CA VAL A 146 -14.11 -20.04 31.73
C VAL A 146 -15.57 -19.63 31.57
N TYR A 147 -15.89 -18.47 32.12
CA TYR A 147 -17.21 -17.86 31.95
C TYR A 147 -17.18 -16.85 30.80
N TYR A 148 -18.25 -16.86 30.01
CA TYR A 148 -18.43 -15.92 28.91
C TYR A 148 -19.57 -14.97 29.24
N TYR A 149 -19.35 -13.68 29.04
CA TYR A 149 -20.28 -12.62 29.38
C TYR A 149 -20.67 -11.83 28.15
N SER A 150 -21.90 -11.32 28.13
CA SER A 150 -22.29 -10.33 27.13
C SER A 150 -21.58 -8.99 27.34
N GLN A 151 -21.22 -8.69 28.61
CA GLN A 151 -20.67 -7.42 29.14
C GLN A 151 -21.64 -6.24 29.05
N VAL A 152 -22.26 -6.09 27.88
CA VAL A 152 -23.31 -5.13 27.56
C VAL A 152 -24.70 -5.61 27.99
N ALA A 153 -25.59 -4.65 28.23
CA ALA A 153 -27.00 -4.88 28.55
C ALA A 153 -27.89 -4.88 27.29
N TYR A 154 -28.96 -5.66 27.34
CA TYR A 154 -30.03 -5.75 26.34
C TYR A 154 -31.37 -5.42 26.98
N ARG A 155 -32.38 -5.19 26.14
CA ARG A 155 -33.76 -5.09 26.60
C ARG A 155 -34.26 -6.46 27.07
N PHE A 156 -35.16 -6.47 28.05
CA PHE A 156 -35.94 -7.63 28.46
C PHE A 156 -37.36 -7.19 28.78
N ILE A 157 -38.34 -7.63 27.99
CA ILE A 157 -39.76 -7.37 28.25
C ILE A 157 -40.49 -8.71 28.38
N GLY A 158 -40.86 -9.06 29.61
CA GLY A 158 -41.66 -10.25 29.87
C GLY A 158 -43.10 -10.10 29.36
N ARG A 159 -43.90 -11.18 29.46
CA ARG A 159 -45.35 -11.17 29.21
C ARG A 159 -46.11 -10.26 30.18
N ASP A 160 -45.48 -9.88 31.30
CA ASP A 160 -45.99 -8.87 32.23
C ASP A 160 -45.89 -7.44 31.69
N GLY A 161 -45.19 -7.22 30.56
CA GLY A 161 -45.02 -5.92 29.94
C GLY A 161 -44.07 -4.98 30.68
N ILE A 162 -43.42 -5.43 31.77
CA ILE A 162 -42.55 -4.60 32.59
C ILE A 162 -41.16 -4.53 31.95
N PRO A 163 -40.66 -3.33 31.57
CA PRO A 163 -39.33 -3.16 30.99
C PRO A 163 -38.23 -3.48 31.99
N ARG A 164 -37.29 -4.31 31.56
CA ARG A 164 -36.08 -4.69 32.30
C ARG A 164 -34.88 -4.64 31.37
N LEU A 165 -33.71 -4.60 31.99
CA LEU A 165 -32.41 -4.77 31.36
C LEU A 165 -31.93 -6.20 31.66
N VAL A 166 -31.25 -6.82 30.69
CA VAL A 166 -30.66 -8.16 30.85
C VAL A 166 -29.19 -8.19 30.43
N ARG A 167 -28.37 -8.91 31.21
CA ARG A 167 -27.03 -9.37 30.81
C ARG A 167 -26.99 -10.89 30.77
N TYR A 168 -26.18 -11.44 29.89
CA TYR A 168 -26.08 -12.89 29.68
C TYR A 168 -24.73 -13.41 30.14
N ARG A 169 -24.73 -14.63 30.70
CA ARG A 169 -23.54 -15.40 31.03
C ARG A 169 -23.71 -16.83 30.54
N LEU A 170 -22.67 -17.37 29.92
CA LEU A 170 -22.58 -18.78 29.55
C LEU A 170 -21.41 -19.40 30.32
N ARG A 171 -21.66 -20.52 30.99
CA ARG A 171 -20.64 -21.28 31.72
C ARG A 171 -20.89 -22.78 31.59
N SER A 172 -19.94 -23.61 31.99
CA SER A 172 -20.16 -25.06 32.08
C SER A 172 -21.38 -25.40 32.96
N ALA A 173 -22.19 -26.35 32.49
CA ALA A 173 -23.32 -26.89 33.26
C ALA A 173 -22.85 -27.73 34.46
N ASP A 174 -21.65 -28.31 34.37
CA ASP A 174 -21.04 -29.11 35.44
C ASP A 174 -20.67 -28.25 36.67
N GLY A 175 -20.71 -26.92 36.53
CA GLY A 175 -20.27 -25.98 37.55
C GLY A 175 -18.74 -25.84 37.60
N GLY A 176 -18.25 -25.01 38.53
CA GLY A 176 -16.83 -24.67 38.66
C GLY A 176 -16.61 -23.16 38.66
N PRO A 177 -15.50 -22.64 39.19
CA PRO A 177 -15.20 -21.21 39.20
C PRO A 177 -14.86 -20.68 37.79
N ASP A 178 -14.94 -19.36 37.58
CA ASP A 178 -14.41 -18.70 36.37
C ASP A 178 -12.87 -18.80 36.34
N GLY A 179 -12.35 -19.78 35.60
CA GLY A 179 -10.95 -20.18 35.57
C GLY A 179 -10.09 -19.47 34.54
N GLY A 180 -8.88 -19.99 34.32
CA GLY A 180 -7.92 -19.49 33.32
C GLY A 180 -7.38 -18.08 33.60
N ARG A 181 -7.47 -17.57 34.82
CA ARG A 181 -6.97 -16.22 35.15
C ARG A 181 -5.45 -16.17 35.09
N VAL A 182 -4.93 -15.12 34.48
CA VAL A 182 -3.49 -14.85 34.41
C VAL A 182 -3.11 -13.91 35.54
N ASP A 183 -1.96 -14.16 36.17
CA ASP A 183 -1.39 -13.20 37.12
C ASP A 183 -1.17 -11.84 36.42
N PRO A 184 -1.76 -10.75 36.92
CA PRO A 184 -1.58 -9.42 36.33
C PRO A 184 -0.11 -9.00 36.20
N ALA A 185 0.78 -9.50 37.07
CA ALA A 185 2.22 -9.22 36.98
C ALA A 185 2.88 -9.82 35.73
N HIS A 186 2.28 -10.84 35.13
CA HIS A 186 2.74 -11.46 33.89
C HIS A 186 2.15 -10.80 32.63
N LEU A 187 1.23 -9.84 32.79
CA LEU A 187 0.65 -9.09 31.68
C LEU A 187 1.41 -7.78 31.46
N ARG A 188 1.70 -7.46 30.19
CA ARG A 188 2.28 -6.16 29.80
C ARG A 188 1.20 -5.23 29.26
N LEU A 189 0.36 -4.69 30.14
CA LEU A 189 -0.66 -3.71 29.76
C LEU A 189 0.00 -2.49 29.07
N PRO A 190 -0.61 -1.91 28.00
CA PRO A 190 -1.98 -2.10 27.51
C PRO A 190 -2.16 -3.25 26.50
N GLN A 191 -1.22 -4.19 26.38
CA GLN A 191 -1.38 -5.33 25.47
C GLN A 191 -2.60 -6.16 25.87
N ASP A 192 -3.47 -6.43 24.88
CA ASP A 192 -4.72 -7.17 25.03
C ASP A 192 -4.55 -8.69 24.79
N TYR A 193 -3.30 -9.17 24.82
CA TYR A 193 -2.87 -10.56 24.80
C TYR A 193 -1.48 -10.68 25.45
N ALA A 194 -1.03 -11.89 25.76
CA ALA A 194 0.35 -12.18 26.11
C ALA A 194 0.86 -13.40 25.31
N PRO A 195 2.15 -13.43 24.91
CA PRO A 195 2.73 -14.56 24.19
C PRO A 195 2.59 -15.87 24.98
N ARG A 196 2.71 -17.00 24.27
CA ARG A 196 2.84 -18.33 24.87
C ARG A 196 4.01 -18.35 25.84
N ARG A 197 3.86 -19.04 26.98
CA ARG A 197 4.92 -19.19 27.96
C ARG A 197 6.01 -20.14 27.46
N ASP A 198 7.26 -19.80 27.73
CA ASP A 198 8.39 -20.66 27.43
C ASP A 198 8.25 -22.02 28.14
N GLY A 199 8.49 -23.10 27.40
CA GLY A 199 8.35 -24.46 27.91
C GLY A 199 6.91 -24.97 28.06
N ASP A 200 5.89 -24.24 27.61
CA ASP A 200 4.51 -24.74 27.60
C ASP A 200 4.39 -25.98 26.70
N PRO A 201 4.00 -27.16 27.22
CA PRO A 201 3.99 -28.40 26.44
C PRO A 201 2.69 -28.61 25.64
N ARG A 202 1.69 -27.74 25.77
CA ARG A 202 0.36 -27.92 25.15
C ARG A 202 0.43 -27.76 23.63
N ALA A 203 -0.37 -28.53 22.88
CA ALA A 203 -0.43 -28.37 21.43
C ALA A 203 -0.97 -26.98 21.05
N GLY A 204 -0.57 -26.48 19.87
CA GLY A 204 -0.99 -25.16 19.38
C GLY A 204 -2.50 -25.02 19.16
N ASP A 205 -3.26 -26.10 19.11
CA ASP A 205 -4.73 -26.09 19.00
C ASP A 205 -5.43 -26.82 20.15
N HIS A 206 -4.77 -26.91 21.32
CA HIS A 206 -5.24 -27.75 22.43
C HIS A 206 -6.68 -27.42 22.88
N LEU A 207 -7.10 -26.14 22.91
CA LEU A 207 -8.46 -25.76 23.31
C LEU A 207 -9.50 -26.25 22.31
N ARG A 208 -9.23 -26.04 21.01
CA ARG A 208 -10.13 -26.48 19.93
C ARG A 208 -10.22 -28.00 19.90
N ASP A 209 -9.11 -28.69 20.09
CA ASP A 209 -9.06 -30.15 20.12
C ASP A 209 -9.74 -30.75 21.34
N GLU A 210 -9.58 -30.13 22.50
CA GLU A 210 -10.27 -30.52 23.74
C GLU A 210 -11.77 -30.38 23.58
N PHE A 211 -12.24 -29.25 23.05
CA PHE A 211 -13.66 -29.04 22.79
C PHE A 211 -14.22 -30.05 21.78
N ARG A 212 -13.48 -30.37 20.71
CA ARG A 212 -13.88 -31.43 19.76
C ARG A 212 -14.06 -32.78 20.45
N ARG A 213 -13.17 -33.13 21.39
CA ARG A 213 -13.27 -34.37 22.16
C ARG A 213 -14.52 -34.37 23.05
N ARG A 214 -14.82 -33.27 23.74
CA ARG A 214 -16.01 -33.17 24.60
C ARG A 214 -17.31 -33.29 23.83
N VAL A 215 -17.45 -32.59 22.71
CA VAL A 215 -18.65 -32.66 21.86
C VAL A 215 -18.88 -34.11 21.37
N ARG A 216 -17.82 -34.79 20.93
CA ARG A 216 -17.91 -36.19 20.48
C ARG A 216 -18.29 -37.17 21.60
N ARG A 217 -17.96 -36.85 22.86
CA ARG A 217 -18.32 -37.65 24.04
C ARG A 217 -19.72 -37.34 24.57
N GLY A 218 -20.31 -36.21 24.17
CA GLY A 218 -21.57 -35.71 24.74
C GLY A 218 -21.39 -34.95 26.05
N ASP A 219 -20.16 -34.52 26.37
CA ASP A 219 -19.81 -33.85 27.63
C ASP A 219 -19.82 -32.32 27.50
N ALA A 220 -20.12 -31.78 26.32
CA ALA A 220 -20.12 -30.34 26.06
C ALA A 220 -21.48 -29.72 26.46
N ARG A 221 -21.64 -29.42 27.75
CA ARG A 221 -22.87 -28.88 28.33
C ARG A 221 -22.64 -27.52 28.99
N TYR A 222 -23.53 -26.57 28.73
CA TYR A 222 -23.46 -25.21 29.25
C TYR A 222 -24.75 -24.82 29.96
N LEU A 223 -24.65 -23.89 30.90
CA LEU A 223 -25.76 -23.19 31.50
C LEU A 223 -25.75 -21.74 31.01
N LEU A 224 -26.84 -21.33 30.39
CA LEU A 224 -27.14 -19.93 30.07
C LEU A 224 -27.83 -19.29 31.27
N GLU A 225 -27.21 -18.27 31.82
CA GLU A 225 -27.68 -17.50 32.97
C GLU A 225 -27.97 -16.05 32.56
N LEU A 226 -28.97 -15.47 33.20
CA LEU A 226 -29.43 -14.11 33.00
C LEU A 226 -29.29 -13.32 34.30
N GLN A 227 -28.85 -12.08 34.18
CA GLN A 227 -28.93 -11.09 35.25
C GLN A 227 -30.01 -10.09 34.84
N LEU A 228 -31.00 -9.83 35.71
CA LEU A 228 -32.12 -8.92 35.41
C LEU A 228 -32.10 -7.71 36.34
N ARG A 229 -32.30 -6.52 35.76
CA ARG A 229 -32.44 -5.24 36.48
C ARG A 229 -33.67 -4.48 35.96
N PRO A 230 -34.49 -3.83 36.81
CA PRO A 230 -35.54 -2.93 36.33
C PRO A 230 -34.99 -1.83 35.44
N ASP A 231 -35.68 -1.51 34.33
CA ASP A 231 -35.30 -0.39 33.48
C ASP A 231 -35.96 0.89 33.99
N GLU A 232 -35.24 1.61 34.87
CA GLU A 232 -35.68 2.88 35.47
C GLU A 232 -35.30 4.10 34.59
N GLY A 233 -34.78 3.88 33.38
CA GLY A 233 -34.28 4.94 32.50
C GLY A 233 -32.87 5.46 32.86
N ASP A 234 -32.24 4.88 33.88
CA ASP A 234 -30.86 5.17 34.29
C ASP A 234 -29.85 4.64 33.25
N ARG A 235 -29.13 5.55 32.58
CA ARG A 235 -28.12 5.17 31.57
C ARG A 235 -26.83 4.62 32.20
N GLU A 236 -26.52 4.89 33.47
CA GLU A 236 -25.38 4.24 34.14
C GLU A 236 -25.55 2.72 34.22
N ALA A 237 -26.79 2.23 34.28
CA ALA A 237 -27.10 0.81 34.22
C ALA A 237 -26.59 0.11 32.95
N LEU A 238 -26.37 0.89 31.88
CA LEU A 238 -25.96 0.41 30.58
C LEU A 238 -24.43 0.43 30.39
N ASP A 239 -23.68 1.04 31.33
CA ASP A 239 -22.22 1.11 31.28
C ASP A 239 -21.59 -0.29 31.33
N PRO A 240 -20.96 -0.75 30.23
CA PRO A 240 -20.40 -2.09 30.16
C PRO A 240 -19.06 -2.23 30.91
N THR A 241 -18.48 -1.13 31.39
CA THR A 241 -17.28 -1.15 32.24
C THR A 241 -17.62 -1.49 33.71
N ARG A 242 -18.90 -1.41 34.07
CA ARG A 242 -19.40 -1.61 35.44
C ARG A 242 -20.32 -2.84 35.53
N PRO A 243 -19.93 -3.92 36.22
CA PRO A 243 -20.81 -5.04 36.50
C PRO A 243 -21.94 -4.64 37.44
N TRP A 244 -23.09 -5.32 37.30
CA TRP A 244 -24.17 -5.11 38.25
C TRP A 244 -23.89 -5.89 39.54
N PRO A 245 -24.11 -5.29 40.72
CA PRO A 245 -23.83 -5.95 42.00
C PRO A 245 -24.62 -7.26 42.12
N PRO A 246 -23.95 -8.43 42.22
CA PRO A 246 -24.62 -9.72 42.24
C PRO A 246 -25.49 -9.92 43.48
N GLU A 247 -25.23 -9.20 44.58
CA GLU A 247 -26.03 -9.21 45.81
C GLU A 247 -27.42 -8.62 45.60
N ARG A 248 -27.56 -7.69 44.63
CA ARG A 248 -28.83 -7.04 44.29
C ARG A 248 -29.46 -7.61 43.03
N PHE A 249 -28.63 -8.01 42.07
CA PHE A 249 -29.06 -8.54 40.77
C PHE A 249 -28.35 -9.89 40.56
N GLY A 250 -28.86 -10.96 41.17
CA GLY A 250 -28.26 -12.28 41.05
C GLY A 250 -28.32 -12.85 39.63
N TRP A 251 -27.36 -13.71 39.29
CA TRP A 251 -27.41 -14.52 38.07
C TRP A 251 -28.42 -15.67 38.25
N VAL A 252 -29.33 -15.81 37.30
CA VAL A 252 -30.43 -16.77 37.33
C VAL A 252 -30.30 -17.73 36.15
N ALA A 253 -30.32 -19.03 36.42
CA ALA A 253 -30.28 -20.07 35.39
C ALA A 253 -31.54 -20.02 34.52
N ALA A 254 -31.37 -19.87 33.20
CA ALA A 254 -32.47 -19.77 32.25
C ALA A 254 -32.56 -20.95 31.30
N ALA A 255 -31.43 -21.51 30.85
CA ALA A 255 -31.45 -22.63 29.93
C ALA A 255 -30.19 -23.49 30.04
N GLU A 256 -30.34 -24.77 29.75
CA GLU A 256 -29.24 -25.71 29.52
C GLU A 256 -28.97 -25.83 28.02
N VAL A 257 -27.71 -25.89 27.63
CA VAL A 257 -27.26 -26.09 26.25
C VAL A 257 -26.45 -27.37 26.18
N GLU A 258 -26.86 -28.31 25.34
CA GLU A 258 -26.16 -29.57 25.09
C GLU A 258 -25.71 -29.62 23.64
N LEU A 259 -24.40 -29.78 23.41
CA LEU A 259 -23.82 -29.88 22.08
C LEU A 259 -23.51 -31.33 21.75
N ASP A 260 -24.08 -31.83 20.66
CA ASP A 260 -24.06 -33.25 20.30
C ASP A 260 -23.35 -33.55 18.97
N HIS A 261 -23.00 -32.54 18.17
CA HIS A 261 -22.23 -32.74 16.94
C HIS A 261 -21.33 -31.54 16.60
N LEU A 262 -20.22 -31.83 15.92
CA LEU A 262 -19.36 -30.79 15.37
C LEU A 262 -19.99 -30.18 14.12
N ALA A 263 -19.91 -28.86 13.99
CA ALA A 263 -20.26 -28.19 12.75
C ALA A 263 -19.17 -28.46 11.71
N ASP A 264 -19.57 -28.59 10.45
CA ASP A 264 -18.62 -28.67 9.33
C ASP A 264 -17.71 -27.43 9.32
N PRO A 265 -16.37 -27.55 9.25
CA PRO A 265 -15.47 -26.40 9.25
C PRO A 265 -15.77 -25.36 8.17
N ALA A 266 -16.15 -25.78 6.96
CA ALA A 266 -16.49 -24.84 5.89
C ALA A 266 -17.82 -24.10 6.20
N ALA A 267 -18.83 -24.83 6.68
CA ALA A 267 -20.08 -24.24 7.17
C ALA A 267 -19.88 -23.32 8.38
N ALA A 268 -18.96 -23.66 9.29
CA ALA A 268 -18.64 -22.87 10.48
C ALA A 268 -17.97 -21.54 10.13
N GLU A 269 -17.13 -21.55 9.09
CA GLU A 269 -16.49 -20.33 8.62
C GLU A 269 -17.50 -19.36 8.01
N VAL A 270 -18.55 -19.82 7.33
CA VAL A 270 -19.56 -18.90 6.76
C VAL A 270 -20.50 -18.25 7.78
N LEU A 271 -20.56 -18.72 9.04
CA LEU A 271 -21.50 -18.22 10.07
C LEU A 271 -21.38 -16.73 10.39
N THR A 272 -22.49 -16.01 10.38
CA THR A 272 -22.56 -14.57 10.69
C THR A 272 -23.32 -14.32 11.98
N PHE A 273 -22.66 -14.25 13.14
CA PHE A 273 -23.32 -13.87 14.40
C PHE A 273 -23.50 -12.36 14.47
N ASP A 274 -24.74 -11.89 14.60
CA ASP A 274 -25.08 -10.46 14.71
C ASP A 274 -25.80 -10.23 16.05
N PRO A 275 -25.21 -9.53 17.03
CA PRO A 275 -25.85 -9.30 18.33
C PRO A 275 -27.15 -8.47 18.23
N GLY A 276 -27.46 -7.89 17.06
CA GLY A 276 -28.76 -7.27 16.76
C GLY A 276 -29.85 -8.25 16.34
N HIS A 277 -29.54 -9.52 16.06
CA HIS A 277 -30.55 -10.56 15.80
C HIS A 277 -31.19 -11.02 17.11
N ALA A 278 -32.25 -10.33 17.51
CA ALA A 278 -33.07 -10.69 18.64
C ALA A 278 -34.52 -10.21 18.42
N PRO A 279 -35.51 -10.87 19.06
CA PRO A 279 -36.87 -10.36 19.09
C PRO A 279 -36.95 -8.99 19.79
N PRO A 280 -37.96 -8.13 19.53
CA PRO A 280 -38.07 -6.80 20.13
C PRO A 280 -38.00 -6.75 21.66
N GLU A 281 -38.44 -7.81 22.32
CA GLU A 281 -38.42 -8.00 23.77
C GLU A 281 -37.00 -8.28 24.31
N LEU A 282 -36.07 -8.73 23.46
CA LEU A 282 -34.65 -8.99 23.74
C LEU A 282 -33.69 -8.11 22.90
N ALA A 283 -34.22 -7.08 22.23
CA ALA A 283 -33.48 -6.29 21.25
C ALA A 283 -32.40 -5.40 21.90
N LEU A 284 -31.54 -4.84 21.03
CA LEU A 284 -30.60 -3.80 21.43
C LEU A 284 -31.34 -2.58 22.01
N ILE A 285 -30.74 -1.98 23.03
CA ILE A 285 -31.24 -0.74 23.62
C ILE A 285 -30.82 0.42 22.70
N PRO A 286 -31.74 1.26 22.20
CA PRO A 286 -31.38 2.40 21.35
C PRO A 286 -30.43 3.38 22.05
N ALA A 287 -29.35 3.76 21.36
CA ALA A 287 -28.44 4.81 21.78
C ALA A 287 -28.89 6.16 21.21
N THR A 288 -28.71 7.24 21.96
CA THR A 288 -29.03 8.61 21.52
C THR A 288 -27.80 9.39 21.06
N SER A 289 -26.59 8.93 21.42
CA SER A 289 -25.32 9.55 21.01
C SER A 289 -24.17 8.53 20.97
N ALA A 290 -22.99 8.98 20.51
CA ALA A 290 -21.75 8.20 20.53
C ALA A 290 -21.12 8.04 21.94
N THR A 291 -21.52 8.89 22.88
CA THR A 291 -21.07 8.86 24.29
C THR A 291 -22.08 8.16 25.20
N ASP A 292 -23.20 7.72 24.64
CA ASP A 292 -24.20 6.92 25.33
C ASP A 292 -23.68 5.50 25.55
N PRO A 293 -23.74 4.93 26.76
CA PRO A 293 -23.26 3.57 26.99
C PRO A 293 -23.94 2.49 26.14
N ALA A 294 -25.19 2.70 25.73
CA ALA A 294 -25.89 1.79 24.82
C ALA A 294 -25.22 1.70 23.42
N SER A 295 -24.41 2.69 23.03
CA SER A 295 -23.82 2.81 21.69
C SER A 295 -22.85 1.70 21.32
N VAL A 296 -22.20 1.06 22.29
CA VAL A 296 -21.23 -0.04 22.06
C VAL A 296 -21.88 -1.17 21.26
N ASN A 297 -23.11 -1.54 21.61
CA ASN A 297 -23.81 -2.65 20.99
C ASN A 297 -24.28 -2.35 19.56
N HIS A 298 -24.66 -1.10 19.28
CA HIS A 298 -24.98 -0.65 17.92
C HIS A 298 -23.75 -0.73 17.02
N VAL A 299 -22.60 -0.26 17.51
CA VAL A 299 -21.34 -0.37 16.76
C VAL A 299 -20.99 -1.84 16.48
N ARG A 300 -21.09 -2.71 17.49
CA ARG A 300 -20.80 -4.16 17.33
C ARG A 300 -21.70 -4.81 16.28
N ALA A 301 -23.01 -4.60 16.34
CA ALA A 301 -23.95 -5.17 15.38
C ALA A 301 -23.62 -4.76 13.94
N VAL A 302 -23.41 -3.47 13.71
CA VAL A 302 -23.11 -2.95 12.37
C VAL A 302 -21.72 -3.39 11.88
N ALA A 303 -20.69 -3.33 12.74
CA ALA A 303 -19.33 -3.72 12.38
C ALA A 303 -19.21 -5.22 12.09
N TYR A 304 -19.95 -6.07 12.82
CA TYR A 304 -19.94 -7.51 12.60
C TYR A 304 -20.66 -7.88 11.31
N ARG A 305 -21.78 -7.21 11.00
CA ARG A 305 -22.47 -7.34 9.71
C ARG A 305 -21.57 -6.89 8.56
N ALA A 306 -20.88 -5.76 8.69
CA ALA A 306 -19.90 -5.30 7.71
C ALA A 306 -18.76 -6.31 7.51
N SER A 307 -18.15 -6.79 8.59
CA SER A 307 -17.09 -7.80 8.54
C SER A 307 -17.56 -9.11 7.88
N ALA A 308 -18.79 -9.54 8.17
CA ALA A 308 -19.42 -10.69 7.55
C ALA A 308 -19.61 -10.52 6.04
N HIS A 309 -20.13 -9.38 5.59
CA HIS A 309 -20.32 -9.12 4.17
C HIS A 309 -18.97 -9.02 3.44
N ALA A 310 -17.98 -8.34 4.03
CA ALA A 310 -16.63 -8.24 3.48
C ALA A 310 -15.96 -9.60 3.25
N ARG A 311 -15.94 -10.46 4.27
CA ARG A 311 -15.25 -11.76 4.18
C ARG A 311 -15.98 -12.77 3.28
N LEU A 312 -17.30 -12.64 3.16
CA LEU A 312 -18.14 -13.55 2.37
C LEU A 312 -18.39 -13.04 0.94
N GLY A 313 -17.92 -11.84 0.60
CA GLY A 313 -18.21 -11.20 -0.68
C GLY A 313 -19.71 -10.95 -0.91
N LEU A 314 -20.50 -10.78 0.17
CA LEU A 314 -21.93 -10.53 0.05
C LEU A 314 -22.21 -9.05 -0.26
N PRO A 315 -23.22 -8.76 -1.10
CA PRO A 315 -23.62 -7.38 -1.36
C PRO A 315 -24.06 -6.69 -0.06
N ILE A 316 -23.64 -5.44 0.14
CA ILE A 316 -24.03 -4.60 1.28
C ILE A 316 -25.19 -3.69 0.87
N ASP A 317 -26.16 -3.48 1.76
CA ASP A 317 -27.27 -2.55 1.52
C ASP A 317 -26.82 -1.08 1.54
N ALA A 318 -27.70 -0.16 1.12
CA ALA A 318 -27.36 1.26 1.01
C ALA A 318 -26.97 1.91 2.35
N ALA A 319 -27.50 1.42 3.48
CA ALA A 319 -27.21 1.96 4.80
C ALA A 319 -25.84 1.48 5.30
N LEU A 320 -25.54 0.18 5.14
CA LEU A 320 -24.24 -0.40 5.46
C LEU A 320 -23.16 0.11 4.51
N SER A 321 -23.48 0.28 3.23
CA SER A 321 -22.63 0.94 2.24
C SER A 321 -22.26 2.36 2.67
N ALA A 322 -23.22 3.17 3.12
CA ALA A 322 -22.93 4.53 3.61
C ALA A 322 -21.97 4.55 4.83
N LEU A 323 -22.02 3.51 5.68
CA LEU A 323 -21.17 3.38 6.86
C LEU A 323 -19.79 2.78 6.56
N VAL A 324 -19.71 1.73 5.73
CA VAL A 324 -18.45 1.13 5.25
C VAL A 324 -17.65 2.12 4.41
N ALA A 325 -18.37 2.93 3.62
CA ALA A 325 -17.76 3.89 2.74
C ALA A 325 -17.14 5.08 3.47
N GLY A 326 -17.46 5.34 4.75
CA GLY A 326 -16.80 6.41 5.53
C GLY A 326 -16.73 7.74 4.78
N GLN A 327 -17.86 8.42 4.59
CA GLN A 327 -18.09 9.31 3.43
C GLN A 327 -17.90 8.52 2.14
N ARG A 328 -18.99 8.16 1.44
CA ARG A 328 -18.93 7.61 0.08
C ARG A 328 -17.73 8.19 -0.69
N PRO A 329 -16.69 7.42 -1.04
CA PRO A 329 -16.15 7.58 -2.36
C PRO A 329 -17.29 7.21 -3.29
N VAL A 330 -17.55 8.13 -4.20
CA VAL A 330 -18.24 7.83 -5.44
C VAL A 330 -17.34 6.77 -6.10
N ASP A 331 -17.61 5.50 -5.82
CA ASP A 331 -16.73 4.38 -6.22
C ASP A 331 -16.80 4.05 -7.73
N ASP A 332 -17.51 4.86 -8.51
CA ASP A 332 -17.37 4.85 -9.98
C ASP A 332 -16.42 5.94 -10.48
N LEU A 333 -15.52 6.40 -9.62
CA LEU A 333 -14.46 7.31 -10.03
C LEU A 333 -13.13 6.55 -10.10
N PRO A 334 -12.47 6.55 -11.27
CA PRO A 334 -11.13 6.00 -11.42
C PRO A 334 -10.19 6.44 -10.29
N PRO A 335 -9.24 5.59 -9.83
CA PRO A 335 -8.34 5.89 -8.71
C PRO A 335 -7.63 7.25 -8.78
N ARG A 336 -7.41 7.79 -9.99
CA ARG A 336 -6.87 9.14 -10.25
C ARG A 336 -7.79 10.25 -9.71
N LEU A 337 -9.11 10.11 -9.84
CA LEU A 337 -10.11 11.07 -9.39
C LEU A 337 -10.36 11.00 -7.88
N ALA A 338 -10.16 9.83 -7.26
CA ALA A 338 -10.26 9.67 -5.81
C ALA A 338 -9.16 10.46 -5.07
N GLY A 339 -7.92 10.39 -5.54
CA GLY A 339 -6.80 11.18 -4.99
C GLY A 339 -6.98 12.68 -5.21
N LEU A 340 -7.40 13.09 -6.41
CA LEU A 340 -7.69 14.48 -6.74
C LEU A 340 -8.81 15.06 -5.84
N ARG A 341 -9.87 14.28 -5.58
CA ARG A 341 -10.96 14.65 -4.66
C ARG A 341 -10.45 14.90 -3.23
N GLU A 342 -9.66 13.99 -2.67
CA GLU A 342 -9.13 14.15 -1.31
C GLU A 342 -8.22 15.38 -1.21
N ALA A 343 -7.42 15.62 -2.24
CA ALA A 343 -6.54 16.79 -2.35
C ALA A 343 -7.34 18.10 -2.37
N LEU A 344 -8.45 18.12 -3.11
CA LEU A 344 -9.37 19.24 -3.21
C LEU A 344 -10.07 19.55 -1.90
N VAL A 345 -10.63 18.52 -1.27
CA VAL A 345 -11.29 18.65 0.03
C VAL A 345 -10.33 19.25 1.05
N ALA A 346 -9.08 18.79 1.09
CA ALA A 346 -8.10 19.29 2.03
C ALA A 346 -7.66 20.74 1.74
N ALA A 347 -7.42 21.11 0.48
CA ALA A 347 -7.10 22.49 0.13
C ALA A 347 -8.26 23.46 0.47
N THR A 348 -9.51 23.09 0.17
CA THR A 348 -10.69 23.88 0.53
C THR A 348 -10.86 24.02 2.04
N LEU A 349 -10.64 22.94 2.81
CA LEU A 349 -10.68 22.99 4.27
C LEU A 349 -9.59 23.89 4.86
N ASP A 350 -8.38 23.85 4.33
CA ASP A 350 -7.30 24.72 4.76
C ASP A 350 -7.57 26.18 4.41
N MET A 351 -8.16 26.47 3.25
CA MET A 351 -8.62 27.81 2.88
C MET A 351 -9.77 28.32 3.77
N HIS A 352 -10.67 27.45 4.22
CA HIS A 352 -11.80 27.81 5.09
C HIS A 352 -11.36 28.06 6.55
N ARG A 353 -10.21 27.49 6.96
CA ARG A 353 -9.61 27.71 8.29
C ARG A 353 -8.87 29.03 8.41
N LEU A 354 -8.42 29.61 7.29
CA LEU A 354 -7.95 30.99 7.26
C LEU A 354 -9.16 31.86 7.60
N ARG A 355 -9.23 32.48 8.78
CA ARG A 355 -10.29 33.48 9.02
C ARG A 355 -9.92 34.73 8.23
N TRP A 356 -10.47 34.86 7.03
CA TRP A 356 -10.07 35.86 6.03
C TRP A 356 -10.14 37.31 6.55
N GLN A 357 -11.06 37.56 7.48
CA GLN A 357 -11.23 38.87 8.12
C GLN A 357 -10.13 39.20 9.15
N ASP A 358 -9.38 38.19 9.59
CA ASP A 358 -8.33 38.30 10.60
C ASP A 358 -6.90 38.20 9.99
N SER A 359 -6.77 37.93 8.69
CA SER A 359 -5.47 37.83 8.01
C SER A 359 -4.97 39.19 7.53
N ALA A 360 -3.68 39.45 7.76
CA ALA A 360 -2.99 40.65 7.29
C ALA A 360 -2.66 40.61 5.78
N ASP A 361 -2.57 39.41 5.19
CA ASP A 361 -2.37 39.19 3.75
C ASP A 361 -3.06 37.87 3.30
N PRO A 362 -4.38 37.93 3.05
CA PRO A 362 -5.16 36.75 2.68
C PRO A 362 -4.67 36.09 1.39
N VAL A 363 -4.08 36.88 0.48
CA VAL A 363 -3.60 36.39 -0.81
C VAL A 363 -2.35 35.52 -0.61
N ALA A 364 -1.41 35.96 0.21
CA ALA A 364 -0.23 35.16 0.54
C ALA A 364 -0.60 33.84 1.23
N ASP A 365 -1.60 33.86 2.10
CA ASP A 365 -2.07 32.67 2.83
C ASP A 365 -2.74 31.65 1.91
N ILE A 366 -3.60 32.10 0.99
CA ILE A 366 -4.27 31.22 0.02
C ILE A 366 -3.28 30.65 -0.98
N LEU A 367 -2.37 31.48 -1.50
CA LEU A 367 -1.33 31.02 -2.41
C LEU A 367 -0.37 30.06 -1.69
N ALA A 368 -0.15 30.20 -0.39
CA ALA A 368 0.59 29.21 0.41
C ALA A 368 -0.16 27.87 0.52
N VAL A 369 -1.48 27.89 0.72
CA VAL A 369 -2.32 26.67 0.74
C VAL A 369 -2.32 25.99 -0.64
N LEU A 370 -2.47 26.75 -1.72
CA LEU A 370 -2.48 26.24 -3.09
C LEU A 370 -1.10 25.80 -3.60
N ALA A 371 0.01 26.36 -3.08
CA ALA A 371 1.37 25.98 -3.44
C ALA A 371 1.95 24.85 -2.58
N GLY A 372 1.53 24.73 -1.31
CA GLY A 372 2.11 23.80 -0.33
C GLY A 372 1.16 22.69 0.17
N GLY A 373 -0.12 22.77 -0.18
CA GLY A 373 -1.17 21.87 0.31
C GLY A 373 -1.24 20.52 -0.42
N PRO A 374 -2.13 19.62 0.02
CA PRO A 374 -2.35 18.30 -0.62
C PRO A 374 -2.69 18.39 -2.12
N LEU A 375 -3.40 19.45 -2.54
CA LEU A 375 -3.73 19.72 -3.94
C LEU A 375 -2.50 20.00 -4.81
N ALA A 376 -1.50 20.73 -4.29
CA ALA A 376 -0.23 20.96 -4.98
C ALA A 376 0.59 19.66 -5.19
N ARG A 377 0.44 18.70 -4.28
CA ARG A 377 1.12 17.40 -4.36
C ARG A 377 0.46 16.46 -5.37
N HIS A 378 -0.85 16.58 -5.54
CA HIS A 378 -1.59 15.84 -6.56
C HIS A 378 -1.52 16.48 -7.95
N GLU A 379 -1.60 17.82 -8.04
CA GLU A 379 -1.53 18.57 -9.30
C GLU A 379 -0.41 19.63 -9.30
N PRO A 380 0.83 19.24 -9.67
CA PRO A 380 2.01 20.10 -9.60
C PRO A 380 1.96 21.33 -10.51
N ALA A 381 1.08 21.36 -11.53
CA ALA A 381 0.87 22.52 -12.39
C ALA A 381 0.22 23.67 -11.61
N LEU A 382 -0.75 23.36 -10.76
CA LEU A 382 -1.46 24.31 -9.90
C LEU A 382 -0.52 24.91 -8.84
N ALA A 383 0.39 24.08 -8.31
CA ALA A 383 1.45 24.51 -7.40
C ALA A 383 2.41 25.53 -8.06
N ARG A 384 2.79 25.30 -9.32
CA ARG A 384 3.67 26.22 -10.09
C ARG A 384 2.98 27.57 -10.34
N VAL A 385 1.68 27.55 -10.63
CA VAL A 385 0.85 28.76 -10.80
C VAL A 385 0.76 29.53 -9.48
N ALA A 386 0.43 28.85 -8.38
CA ALA A 386 0.35 29.46 -7.04
C ALA A 386 1.70 30.04 -6.57
N THR A 387 2.81 29.35 -6.83
CA THR A 387 4.17 29.82 -6.53
C THR A 387 4.55 31.05 -7.36
N GLY A 388 4.18 31.09 -8.65
CA GLY A 388 4.41 32.24 -9.52
C GLY A 388 3.59 33.47 -9.11
N LEU A 389 2.34 33.27 -8.69
CA LEU A 389 1.47 34.34 -8.18
C LEU A 389 2.00 34.92 -6.86
N ARG A 390 2.57 34.09 -5.98
CA ARG A 390 3.15 34.51 -4.70
C ARG A 390 4.40 35.37 -4.90
N ALA A 391 5.29 34.93 -5.80
CA ALA A 391 6.49 35.70 -6.15
C ALA A 391 6.16 37.07 -6.76
N ALA A 392 5.03 37.20 -7.46
CA ALA A 392 4.56 38.48 -8.00
C ALA A 392 3.96 39.39 -6.91
N ALA A 393 3.23 38.83 -5.94
CA ALA A 393 2.69 39.56 -4.79
C ALA A 393 3.81 40.10 -3.87
N ASP A 394 4.79 39.25 -3.54
CA ASP A 394 5.92 39.60 -2.65
C ASP A 394 6.84 40.70 -3.22
N ALA A 395 6.89 40.85 -4.54
CA ALA A 395 7.69 41.87 -5.20
C ALA A 395 7.11 43.29 -5.08
N GLY A 396 5.91 43.46 -4.51
CA GLY A 396 5.26 44.76 -4.32
C GLY A 396 5.08 45.55 -5.62
N ARG A 397 5.00 44.86 -6.78
CA ARG A 397 4.80 45.46 -8.10
C ARG A 397 3.32 45.34 -8.47
N PRO A 398 2.47 46.30 -8.07
CA PRO A 398 1.03 46.11 -7.93
C PRO A 398 0.24 46.68 -9.12
N ASP A 399 0.93 47.10 -10.17
CA ASP A 399 0.28 47.44 -11.44
C ASP A 399 0.19 46.20 -12.31
N ALA A 400 -0.92 46.07 -13.03
CA ALA A 400 -1.15 45.10 -14.11
C ALA A 400 -0.01 45.06 -15.16
N GLY A 401 0.98 45.96 -15.04
CA GLY A 401 2.26 46.10 -15.73
C GLY A 401 3.44 45.19 -15.31
N ALA A 402 3.40 44.42 -14.22
CA ALA A 402 4.55 43.55 -13.83
C ALA A 402 4.23 42.07 -13.54
N VAL A 403 3.30 41.48 -14.28
CA VAL A 403 3.15 40.03 -14.36
C VAL A 403 4.38 39.43 -15.09
N PRO A 404 5.03 38.34 -14.60
CA PRO A 404 6.14 37.69 -15.30
C PRO A 404 5.76 37.37 -16.75
N ASP A 405 6.64 37.61 -17.72
CA ASP A 405 6.31 37.54 -19.15
C ASP A 405 5.67 36.20 -19.58
N GLY A 406 5.96 35.11 -18.86
CA GLY A 406 5.31 33.81 -19.05
C GLY A 406 3.84 33.75 -18.59
N PHE A 407 3.47 34.41 -17.49
CA PHE A 407 2.09 34.50 -17.01
C PHE A 407 1.29 35.52 -17.85
N ARG A 408 1.95 36.58 -18.32
CA ARG A 408 1.36 37.59 -19.22
C ARG A 408 1.10 37.02 -20.62
N ALA A 409 2.03 36.27 -21.19
CA ALA A 409 1.83 35.60 -22.49
C ALA A 409 0.78 34.48 -22.47
N MET A 410 0.39 34.00 -21.29
CA MET A 410 -0.68 33.02 -21.08
C MET A 410 -2.04 33.71 -20.90
N LEU A 411 -2.12 34.76 -20.08
CA LEU A 411 -3.32 35.59 -19.91
C LEU A 411 -3.66 36.41 -21.17
N ASP A 412 -2.69 37.03 -21.85
CA ASP A 412 -2.91 37.76 -23.12
C ASP A 412 -3.30 36.83 -24.28
N ARG A 413 -2.99 35.52 -24.19
CA ARG A 413 -3.49 34.50 -25.11
C ARG A 413 -4.94 34.12 -24.85
N LEU A 414 -5.40 34.29 -23.61
CA LEU A 414 -6.73 33.88 -23.15
C LEU A 414 -7.73 35.05 -23.10
N THR A 415 -7.31 36.29 -22.83
CA THR A 415 -8.25 37.32 -22.32
C THR A 415 -7.96 38.75 -22.80
N GLY A 416 -7.74 38.97 -24.10
CA GLY A 416 -7.48 40.32 -24.61
C GLY A 416 -8.61 41.34 -24.37
N GLY A 417 -8.50 42.16 -23.32
CA GLY A 417 -8.96 43.57 -23.31
C GLY A 417 -10.12 43.99 -22.38
N PHE A 418 -9.80 44.97 -21.52
CA PHE A 418 -10.63 46.13 -21.09
C PHE A 418 -11.36 46.24 -19.73
N HIS A 419 -11.53 47.52 -19.38
CA HIS A 419 -12.06 48.14 -18.16
C HIS A 419 -13.60 48.14 -18.02
N ARG A 420 -14.02 48.12 -16.73
CA ARG A 420 -15.25 48.64 -16.07
C ARG A 420 -16.58 48.70 -16.85
N ALA A 421 -17.62 48.05 -16.29
CA ALA A 421 -19.00 48.54 -16.36
C ALA A 421 -19.81 48.09 -15.12
N GLU A 422 -20.51 49.06 -14.52
CA GLU A 422 -21.58 48.89 -13.54
C GLU A 422 -22.91 48.55 -14.23
N ALA A 423 -23.85 48.05 -13.43
CA ALA A 423 -25.30 47.93 -13.63
C ALA A 423 -25.86 46.63 -14.26
N GLY A 424 -26.70 45.96 -13.46
CA GLY A 424 -28.07 45.68 -13.90
C GLY A 424 -28.43 44.25 -14.36
N SER A 425 -28.99 43.51 -13.40
CA SER A 425 -30.05 42.49 -13.51
C SER A 425 -29.67 41.00 -13.65
N MET A 426 -30.08 40.27 -12.62
CA MET A 426 -30.10 38.81 -12.41
C MET A 426 -30.96 38.00 -13.39
N ALA A 427 -31.69 38.65 -14.31
CA ALA A 427 -32.65 37.97 -15.19
C ALA A 427 -31.97 37.09 -16.26
N ALA A 428 -30.76 37.44 -16.70
CA ALA A 428 -30.01 36.67 -17.69
C ALA A 428 -29.35 35.39 -17.14
N LEU A 429 -29.05 35.34 -15.84
CA LEU A 429 -28.46 34.16 -15.19
C LEU A 429 -29.50 33.03 -15.04
N ALA A 430 -30.78 33.38 -14.89
CA ALA A 430 -31.88 32.43 -14.71
C ALA A 430 -32.27 31.69 -16.00
N ASP A 431 -32.24 32.35 -17.15
CA ASP A 431 -32.57 31.72 -18.45
C ASP A 431 -31.48 30.74 -18.92
N VAL A 432 -30.25 30.94 -18.45
CA VAL A 432 -29.06 30.15 -18.75
C VAL A 432 -29.03 28.82 -18.00
N LEU A 433 -29.51 28.79 -16.75
CA LEU A 433 -29.49 27.61 -15.87
C LEU A 433 -30.48 26.50 -16.29
N THR A 434 -31.45 26.81 -17.15
CA THR A 434 -32.65 25.95 -17.36
C THR A 434 -32.50 24.96 -18.54
N ALA A 435 -31.34 24.83 -19.20
CA ALA A 435 -31.32 24.35 -20.59
C ALA A 435 -30.36 23.20 -21.03
N TYR A 436 -29.72 22.39 -20.16
CA TYR A 436 -28.72 21.38 -20.63
C TYR A 436 -28.63 20.01 -19.92
N ARG A 437 -28.03 19.03 -20.63
CA ARG A 437 -27.52 17.70 -20.19
C ARG A 437 -26.36 17.20 -21.12
N PRO A 438 -25.54 16.19 -20.72
CA PRO A 438 -25.59 15.42 -19.47
C PRO A 438 -24.37 15.56 -18.54
N VAL A 439 -24.67 15.44 -17.24
CA VAL A 439 -23.80 15.46 -16.06
C VAL A 439 -23.36 16.86 -15.58
N CYS A 440 -24.31 17.63 -15.06
CA CYS A 440 -23.99 18.80 -14.24
C CYS A 440 -23.49 18.34 -12.86
N MET A 441 -22.28 18.75 -12.51
CA MET A 441 -21.69 18.59 -11.18
C MET A 441 -22.01 19.84 -10.36
N GLU A 442 -22.72 19.67 -9.25
CA GLU A 442 -22.88 20.72 -8.25
C GLU A 442 -21.88 20.46 -7.13
N THR A 443 -20.98 21.40 -6.86
CA THR A 443 -20.00 21.34 -5.77
C THR A 443 -20.46 22.29 -4.65
N ILE A 444 -21.30 21.80 -3.75
CA ILE A 444 -21.70 22.56 -2.56
C ILE A 444 -20.86 22.12 -1.36
N PHE A 445 -20.33 23.09 -0.62
CA PHE A 445 -19.62 22.84 0.62
C PHE A 445 -20.52 23.19 1.80
N TRP A 446 -21.19 22.19 2.38
CA TRP A 446 -22.11 22.40 3.49
C TRP A 446 -21.65 21.64 4.73
N ASN A 447 -21.50 22.32 5.87
CA ASN A 447 -21.08 21.74 7.16
C ASN A 447 -19.78 20.92 7.12
N GLY A 448 -18.75 21.40 6.42
CA GLY A 448 -17.47 20.69 6.34
C GLY A 448 -17.49 19.46 5.43
N VAL A 449 -18.56 19.29 4.65
CA VAL A 449 -18.73 18.19 3.69
C VAL A 449 -18.80 18.78 2.27
N LEU A 450 -17.77 18.50 1.48
CA LEU A 450 -17.81 18.72 0.03
C LEU A 450 -18.79 17.73 -0.58
N THR A 451 -19.93 18.22 -1.06
CA THR A 451 -20.95 17.40 -1.69
C THR A 451 -20.92 17.65 -3.20
N CYS A 452 -20.32 16.72 -3.95
CA CYS A 452 -20.48 16.65 -5.39
C CYS A 452 -21.68 15.77 -5.71
N ARG A 453 -22.75 16.36 -6.28
CA ARG A 453 -23.95 15.61 -6.64
C ARG A 453 -24.03 15.40 -8.15
N TYR A 454 -24.20 14.15 -8.54
CA TYR A 454 -24.41 13.73 -9.93
C TYR A 454 -25.90 13.48 -10.15
N TYR A 455 -26.48 14.08 -11.17
CA TYR A 455 -27.91 13.92 -11.49
C TYR A 455 -28.09 12.96 -12.68
N ARG A 456 -28.88 11.89 -12.48
CA ARG A 456 -29.11 10.82 -13.47
C ARG A 456 -29.92 11.24 -14.69
N ASP A 457 -30.69 12.31 -14.58
CA ASP A 457 -31.37 12.99 -15.67
C ASP A 457 -31.69 14.46 -15.34
N HIS A 458 -32.10 15.20 -16.38
CA HIS A 458 -32.51 16.60 -16.25
C HIS A 458 -33.68 16.75 -15.26
N GLY A 459 -34.59 15.78 -15.21
CA GLY A 459 -35.74 15.80 -14.30
C GLY A 459 -35.32 15.71 -12.83
N GLU A 460 -34.32 14.90 -12.51
CA GLU A 460 -33.78 14.77 -11.15
C GLU A 460 -33.11 16.06 -10.66
N TYR A 461 -32.37 16.75 -11.55
CA TYR A 461 -31.80 18.07 -11.25
C TYR A 461 -32.89 19.11 -11.01
N LEU A 462 -33.89 19.21 -11.90
CA LEU A 462 -34.97 20.19 -11.77
C LEU A 462 -35.81 19.96 -10.50
N ALA A 463 -36.10 18.70 -10.16
CA ALA A 463 -36.83 18.38 -8.93
C ALA A 463 -36.02 18.67 -7.65
N TYR A 464 -34.69 18.72 -7.74
CA TYR A 464 -33.83 19.16 -6.65
C TYR A 464 -33.73 20.69 -6.60
N ALA A 465 -33.44 21.34 -7.73
CA ALA A 465 -33.38 22.79 -7.85
C ALA A 465 -34.69 23.44 -7.40
N GLU A 466 -35.85 22.92 -7.82
CA GLU A 466 -37.18 23.38 -7.41
C GLU A 466 -37.41 23.20 -5.90
N ARG A 467 -36.84 22.14 -5.30
CA ARG A 467 -36.86 21.92 -3.84
C ARG A 467 -35.99 22.92 -3.09
N VAL A 468 -34.80 23.23 -3.60
CA VAL A 468 -33.87 24.21 -3.01
C VAL A 468 -34.43 25.63 -3.12
N THR A 469 -34.98 26.01 -4.29
CA THR A 469 -35.62 27.32 -4.49
C THR A 469 -36.93 27.49 -3.72
N ARG A 470 -37.62 26.40 -3.35
CA ARG A 470 -38.80 26.48 -2.45
C ARG A 470 -38.42 26.74 -0.98
N VAL A 471 -37.17 26.50 -0.59
CA VAL A 471 -36.66 26.77 0.77
C VAL A 471 -36.05 28.17 0.89
N LEU A 472 -35.71 28.81 -0.23
CA LEU A 472 -35.05 30.11 -0.28
C LEU A 472 -35.92 31.16 -1.00
N PRO A 473 -36.73 31.97 -0.31
CA PRO A 473 -37.25 33.20 -0.89
C PRO A 473 -36.09 34.23 -0.91
N ALA A 474 -35.15 34.09 -1.85
CA ALA A 474 -33.88 34.82 -1.82
C ALA A 474 -33.81 36.01 -2.79
N LEU A 475 -33.35 37.16 -2.27
CA LEU A 475 -32.77 38.24 -3.06
C LEU A 475 -31.35 37.80 -3.47
N SER A 476 -30.95 38.10 -4.71
CA SER A 476 -29.63 37.75 -5.25
C SER A 476 -29.02 38.93 -6.00
N ARG A 477 -27.69 39.09 -5.91
CA ARG A 477 -26.94 40.08 -6.68
C ARG A 477 -25.58 39.54 -7.08
N LEU A 478 -25.15 39.88 -8.29
CA LEU A 478 -23.81 39.58 -8.79
C LEU A 478 -22.80 40.56 -8.17
N ALA A 479 -21.84 40.03 -7.42
CA ALA A 479 -20.82 40.85 -6.73
C ALA A 479 -19.61 41.14 -7.63
N LEU A 480 -19.26 40.20 -8.53
CA LEU A 480 -18.16 40.34 -9.49
C LEU A 480 -18.40 39.45 -10.71
N ALA A 481 -18.06 39.92 -11.91
CA ALA A 481 -17.93 39.06 -13.09
C ALA A 481 -16.76 39.53 -13.95
N VAL A 482 -15.96 38.58 -14.41
CA VAL A 482 -14.72 38.78 -15.16
C VAL A 482 -14.76 37.88 -16.39
N PRO A 483 -14.91 38.43 -17.60
CA PRO A 483 -14.77 37.65 -18.83
C PRO A 483 -13.29 37.24 -19.02
N VAL A 484 -13.08 35.99 -19.42
CA VAL A 484 -11.76 35.34 -19.56
C VAL A 484 -11.59 34.75 -20.97
N GLY A 485 -12.37 35.25 -21.92
CA GLY A 485 -12.39 34.82 -23.31
C GLY A 485 -13.73 35.17 -23.94
N ASP A 486 -13.84 35.05 -25.27
CA ASP A 486 -15.08 35.37 -26.00
C ASP A 486 -16.27 34.52 -25.55
N ASP A 487 -15.96 33.34 -25.00
CA ASP A 487 -16.92 32.31 -24.59
C ASP A 487 -16.72 31.89 -23.12
N GLN A 488 -16.02 32.65 -22.28
CA GLN A 488 -15.81 32.27 -20.86
C GLN A 488 -15.92 33.44 -19.88
N VAL A 489 -16.57 33.21 -18.73
CA VAL A 489 -16.75 34.20 -17.66
C VAL A 489 -16.54 33.55 -16.30
N LEU A 490 -15.74 34.20 -15.44
CA LEU A 490 -15.64 33.89 -14.01
C LEU A 490 -16.55 34.85 -13.24
N ALA A 491 -17.36 34.35 -12.33
CA ALA A 491 -18.33 35.17 -11.60
C ALA A 491 -18.36 34.88 -10.11
N VAL A 492 -18.76 35.88 -9.32
CA VAL A 492 -19.03 35.79 -7.89
C VAL A 492 -20.45 36.29 -7.65
N ALA A 493 -21.30 35.43 -7.10
CA ALA A 493 -22.70 35.70 -6.85
C ALA A 493 -23.00 35.66 -5.35
N ARG A 494 -23.72 36.66 -4.84
CA ARG A 494 -24.21 36.72 -3.46
C ARG A 494 -25.70 36.40 -3.40
N PHE A 495 -26.08 35.71 -2.35
CA PHE A 495 -27.45 35.30 -2.03
C PHE A 495 -27.75 35.68 -0.59
N ALA A 496 -29.00 36.07 -0.35
CA ALA A 496 -29.49 36.29 1.00
C ALA A 496 -30.93 35.80 1.12
N SER A 497 -31.23 35.08 2.19
CA SER A 497 -32.59 34.65 2.55
C SER A 497 -32.85 34.90 4.02
N VAL A 498 -34.05 35.38 4.33
CA VAL A 498 -34.50 35.59 5.71
C VAL A 498 -35.48 34.49 6.04
N ASP A 499 -35.24 33.75 7.12
CA ASP A 499 -36.20 32.76 7.61
C ASP A 499 -37.19 33.44 8.57
N PRO A 500 -38.48 33.57 8.19
CA PRO A 500 -39.48 34.21 9.04
C PRO A 500 -39.80 33.42 10.31
N GLY A 501 -39.40 32.15 10.42
CA GLY A 501 -39.61 31.31 11.60
C GLY A 501 -38.52 31.40 12.67
N THR A 502 -37.31 31.83 12.31
CA THR A 502 -36.12 31.79 13.20
C THR A 502 -35.51 33.16 13.51
N ALA A 503 -36.00 34.24 12.90
CA ALA A 503 -35.47 35.60 13.04
C ALA A 503 -33.96 35.69 12.72
N SER A 504 -33.50 34.95 11.72
CA SER A 504 -32.12 34.96 11.22
C SER A 504 -32.10 35.20 9.71
N ALA A 505 -31.08 35.91 9.24
CA ALA A 505 -30.73 36.07 7.83
C ALA A 505 -29.57 35.14 7.48
N VAL A 506 -29.75 34.32 6.45
CA VAL A 506 -28.72 33.47 5.86
C VAL A 506 -28.15 34.20 4.66
N LEU A 507 -26.84 34.41 4.65
CA LEU A 507 -26.07 35.13 3.64
C LEU A 507 -25.05 34.17 3.04
N SER A 508 -24.97 34.08 1.72
CA SER A 508 -24.11 33.10 1.04
C SER A 508 -23.45 33.71 -0.20
N GLU A 509 -22.21 33.35 -0.49
CA GLU A 509 -21.48 33.79 -1.68
C GLU A 509 -20.87 32.59 -2.42
N TYR A 510 -20.98 32.59 -3.75
CA TYR A 510 -20.48 31.53 -4.62
C TYR A 510 -19.58 32.11 -5.71
N THR A 511 -18.49 31.42 -5.99
CA THR A 511 -17.58 31.68 -7.11
C THR A 511 -17.78 30.62 -8.18
N CYS A 512 -17.94 31.00 -9.45
CA CYS A 512 -18.23 30.08 -10.53
C CYS A 512 -17.49 30.40 -11.83
N THR A 513 -17.38 29.37 -12.68
CA THR A 513 -16.87 29.47 -14.06
C THR A 513 -17.99 29.12 -15.02
N ALA A 514 -18.24 29.99 -16.00
CA ALA A 514 -19.25 29.83 -17.03
C ALA A 514 -18.59 29.80 -18.41
N VAL A 515 -19.05 28.92 -19.30
CA VAL A 515 -18.57 28.77 -20.68
C VAL A 515 -19.75 28.86 -21.63
N ARG A 516 -19.60 29.52 -22.77
CA ARG A 516 -20.62 29.67 -23.79
C ARG A 516 -20.72 28.41 -24.63
N ASP A 517 -21.93 27.92 -24.82
CA ASP A 517 -22.27 26.77 -25.67
C ASP A 517 -23.39 27.21 -26.64
N GLY A 518 -22.97 27.65 -27.83
CA GLY A 518 -23.85 28.28 -28.82
C GLY A 518 -24.39 29.64 -28.35
N ASP A 519 -25.71 29.82 -28.42
CA ASP A 519 -26.40 31.05 -27.97
C ASP A 519 -26.62 31.10 -26.44
N ARG A 520 -26.13 30.11 -25.71
CA ARG A 520 -26.38 29.92 -24.28
C ARG A 520 -25.07 29.91 -23.50
N TRP A 521 -25.14 30.28 -22.22
CA TRP A 521 -24.03 30.09 -21.30
C TRP A 521 -24.25 28.80 -20.50
N ALA A 522 -23.19 28.17 -20.02
CA ALA A 522 -23.23 26.96 -19.22
C ALA A 522 -22.30 27.12 -18.02
N LEU A 523 -22.81 26.96 -16.80
CA LEU A 523 -21.96 26.93 -15.61
C LEU A 523 -21.20 25.61 -15.59
N ARG A 524 -19.87 25.69 -15.56
CA ARG A 524 -18.95 24.54 -15.55
C ARG A 524 -18.48 24.17 -14.15
N ALA A 525 -18.33 25.14 -13.25
CA ALA A 525 -17.98 24.91 -11.85
C ALA A 525 -18.60 25.97 -10.96
N VAL A 526 -19.06 25.59 -9.75
CA VAL A 526 -19.63 26.51 -8.76
C VAL A 526 -19.08 26.11 -7.39
N LEU A 527 -18.50 27.05 -6.66
CA LEU A 527 -17.90 26.83 -5.34
C LEU A 527 -18.49 27.84 -4.35
N GLU A 528 -19.03 27.37 -3.23
CA GLU A 528 -19.45 28.24 -2.12
C GLU A 528 -18.22 28.78 -1.39
N THR A 529 -18.08 30.11 -1.37
CA THR A 529 -16.92 30.80 -0.79
C THR A 529 -17.23 31.53 0.51
N GLU A 530 -18.51 31.75 0.83
CA GLU A 530 -18.94 32.35 2.10
C GLU A 530 -20.34 31.83 2.48
N TYR A 531 -20.56 31.49 3.76
CA TYR A 531 -21.88 31.16 4.32
C TYR A 531 -21.96 31.71 5.74
N LEU A 532 -22.92 32.60 6.00
CA LEU A 532 -23.10 33.30 7.28
C LEU A 532 -24.57 33.28 7.68
N GLU A 533 -24.85 32.83 8.90
CA GLU A 533 -26.16 33.00 9.53
C GLU A 533 -26.06 34.14 10.55
N ARG A 534 -26.85 35.19 10.35
CA ARG A 534 -26.88 36.36 11.22
C ARG A 534 -28.23 36.49 11.91
N PRO A 535 -28.28 36.56 13.26
CA PRO A 535 -29.51 36.87 13.97
C PRO A 535 -29.99 38.27 13.58
N VAL A 536 -31.25 38.40 13.22
CA VAL A 536 -31.92 39.69 13.03
C VAL A 536 -32.38 40.16 14.41
N THR A 537 -31.71 41.19 14.93
CA THR A 537 -32.00 41.73 16.27
C THR A 537 -33.23 42.65 16.23
N ALA A 538 -33.84 42.93 17.39
CA ALA A 538 -35.02 43.82 17.46
C ALA A 538 -34.74 45.27 17.00
N GLU A 539 -33.47 45.66 16.89
CA GLU A 539 -33.00 47.00 16.49
C GLU A 539 -32.67 47.10 14.98
N GLN A 540 -32.54 45.98 14.27
CA GLN A 540 -32.21 45.93 12.85
C GLN A 540 -33.30 45.15 12.10
N ASP A 541 -33.91 45.74 11.07
CA ASP A 541 -34.80 44.97 10.21
C ASP A 541 -34.01 44.03 9.28
N ALA A 542 -34.67 42.96 8.84
CA ALA A 542 -34.03 41.95 8.01
C ALA A 542 -33.60 42.50 6.65
N ASP A 543 -34.32 43.50 6.13
CA ASP A 543 -34.01 44.15 4.86
C ASP A 543 -32.68 44.92 4.95
N THR A 544 -32.41 45.60 6.05
CA THR A 544 -31.15 46.33 6.30
C THR A 544 -29.95 45.37 6.37
N VAL A 545 -30.09 44.23 7.05
CA VAL A 545 -29.02 43.20 7.12
C VAL A 545 -28.68 42.64 5.74
N VAL A 546 -29.70 42.44 4.90
CA VAL A 546 -29.55 41.98 3.52
C VAL A 546 -28.94 43.06 2.62
N GLU A 547 -29.41 44.31 2.72
CA GLU A 547 -28.89 45.43 1.94
C GLU A 547 -27.42 45.73 2.27
N ASP A 548 -27.03 45.72 3.55
CA ASP A 548 -25.64 45.91 3.99
C ASP A 548 -24.72 44.82 3.44
N TYR A 549 -25.17 43.56 3.44
CA TYR A 549 -24.42 42.45 2.87
C TYR A 549 -24.16 42.63 1.37
N PHE A 550 -25.19 43.07 0.64
CA PHE A 550 -25.07 43.36 -0.78
C PHE A 550 -24.29 44.63 -1.10
N ALA A 551 -24.30 45.62 -0.21
CA ALA A 551 -23.59 46.89 -0.38
C ALA A 551 -22.10 46.80 -0.02
N ARG A 552 -21.66 45.75 0.69
CA ARG A 552 -20.25 45.52 1.05
C ARG A 552 -19.35 45.45 -0.19
N PRO A 553 -18.41 46.40 -0.40
CA PRO A 553 -17.49 46.34 -1.54
C PRO A 553 -16.55 45.14 -1.41
N VAL A 554 -16.24 44.49 -2.54
CA VAL A 554 -15.18 43.47 -2.62
C VAL A 554 -13.86 44.21 -2.83
N ASP A 555 -12.96 44.16 -1.85
CA ASP A 555 -11.65 44.80 -1.98
C ASP A 555 -10.73 44.05 -2.97
N GLN A 556 -9.58 44.65 -3.27
CA GLN A 556 -8.68 44.15 -4.31
C GLN A 556 -8.01 42.82 -3.92
N ALA A 557 -7.72 42.59 -2.65
CA ALA A 557 -7.13 41.34 -2.17
C ALA A 557 -8.17 40.21 -2.22
N GLU A 558 -9.38 40.50 -1.75
CA GLU A 558 -10.54 39.60 -1.79
C GLU A 558 -10.91 39.24 -3.24
N ARG A 559 -10.80 40.19 -4.17
CA ARG A 559 -11.02 39.98 -5.61
C ARG A 559 -10.03 38.99 -6.23
N HIS A 560 -8.73 39.15 -5.96
CA HIS A 560 -7.68 38.29 -6.53
C HIS A 560 -7.78 36.85 -6.01
N ALA A 561 -8.07 36.70 -4.72
CA ALA A 561 -8.28 35.40 -4.11
C ALA A 561 -9.46 34.64 -4.76
N LYS A 562 -10.59 35.33 -4.96
CA LYS A 562 -11.79 34.74 -5.58
C LYS A 562 -11.56 34.35 -7.04
N LEU A 563 -10.80 35.14 -7.80
CA LEU A 563 -10.40 34.80 -9.17
C LEU A 563 -9.49 33.56 -9.24
N ALA A 564 -8.52 33.44 -8.34
CA ALA A 564 -7.66 32.26 -8.28
C ALA A 564 -8.44 30.97 -7.95
N LEU A 565 -9.42 31.07 -7.04
CA LEU A 565 -10.34 29.99 -6.72
C LEU A 565 -11.20 29.56 -7.91
N ALA A 566 -11.70 30.51 -8.70
CA ALA A 566 -12.51 30.24 -9.87
C ALA A 566 -11.72 29.50 -10.97
N VAL A 567 -10.47 29.93 -11.23
CA VAL A 567 -9.56 29.28 -12.19
C VAL A 567 -9.19 27.87 -11.74
N ALA A 568 -8.90 27.68 -10.45
CA ALA A 568 -8.64 26.35 -9.90
C ALA A 568 -9.85 25.42 -10.09
N ALA A 569 -11.06 25.90 -9.78
CA ALA A 569 -12.30 25.15 -9.97
C ALA A 569 -12.55 24.72 -11.43
N GLY A 570 -12.19 25.56 -12.41
CA GLY A 570 -12.35 25.26 -13.83
C GLY A 570 -11.41 24.15 -14.34
N LEU A 571 -10.13 24.19 -13.96
CA LEU A 571 -9.12 23.21 -14.40
C LEU A 571 -9.41 21.78 -13.90
N LEU A 572 -10.06 21.65 -12.74
CA LEU A 572 -10.36 20.35 -12.13
C LEU A 572 -11.50 19.61 -12.82
N VAL A 573 -12.46 20.33 -13.41
CA VAL A 573 -13.59 19.70 -14.10
C VAL A 573 -13.15 19.09 -15.44
N GLU A 574 -12.20 19.70 -16.13
CA GLU A 574 -11.67 19.25 -17.42
C GLU A 574 -10.92 17.90 -17.33
N GLU A 575 -10.13 17.70 -16.27
CA GLU A 575 -9.44 16.43 -16.00
C GLU A 575 -10.40 15.31 -15.56
N TRP A 576 -11.49 15.66 -14.88
CA TRP A 576 -12.53 14.73 -14.47
C TRP A 576 -13.39 14.25 -15.64
N GLU A 577 -13.75 15.13 -16.56
CA GLU A 577 -14.48 14.76 -17.80
C GLU A 577 -13.63 13.82 -18.68
N HIS A 578 -12.32 14.03 -18.76
CA HIS A 578 -11.40 13.16 -19.49
C HIS A 578 -11.35 11.72 -18.91
N ALA A 579 -11.43 11.59 -17.58
CA ALA A 579 -11.42 10.31 -16.88
C ALA A 579 -12.76 9.57 -16.97
N LEU A 580 -13.89 10.28 -17.05
CA LEU A 580 -15.23 9.69 -17.24
C LEU A 580 -15.50 9.25 -18.68
N ALA A 581 -14.89 9.89 -19.68
CA ALA A 581 -15.03 9.50 -21.09
C ALA A 581 -14.45 8.09 -21.41
N HIS A 582 -13.71 7.49 -20.47
CA HIS A 582 -12.99 6.21 -20.66
C HIS A 582 -13.49 5.07 -19.77
N SER A 583 -14.61 5.21 -19.05
CA SER A 583 -15.03 4.29 -17.99
C SER A 583 -16.06 3.21 -18.39
N ASP A 584 -16.46 3.09 -19.67
CA ASP A 584 -17.64 2.26 -20.05
C ASP A 584 -17.44 1.21 -21.16
N ASP A 585 -16.20 0.83 -21.52
CA ASP A 585 -15.99 -0.12 -22.63
C ASP A 585 -15.66 -1.55 -22.17
N GLY A 586 -16.27 -2.52 -22.86
CA GLY A 586 -15.94 -3.94 -22.79
C GLY A 586 -14.50 -4.25 -23.26
N PRO A 587 -14.21 -5.49 -23.71
CA PRO A 587 -12.84 -5.88 -24.06
C PRO A 587 -12.23 -5.05 -25.19
N ARG A 588 -11.33 -4.14 -24.82
CA ARG A 588 -10.50 -3.33 -25.72
C ARG A 588 -9.50 -4.18 -26.52
N ARG A 589 -9.22 -3.75 -27.75
CA ARG A 589 -8.17 -4.29 -28.63
C ARG A 589 -6.92 -3.44 -28.52
N VAL A 590 -5.84 -4.01 -27.99
CA VAL A 590 -4.61 -3.29 -27.69
C VAL A 590 -3.46 -3.83 -28.54
N CYS A 591 -2.77 -2.94 -29.26
CA CYS A 591 -1.53 -3.26 -29.95
C CYS A 591 -0.34 -2.91 -29.05
N VAL A 592 0.54 -3.88 -28.79
CA VAL A 592 1.80 -3.68 -28.08
C VAL A 592 2.95 -3.76 -29.06
N ILE A 593 3.74 -2.69 -29.19
CA ILE A 593 4.93 -2.68 -30.05
C ILE A 593 6.17 -2.92 -29.18
N GLY A 594 6.86 -4.04 -29.44
CA GLY A 594 8.04 -4.53 -28.74
C GLY A 594 7.73 -5.73 -27.83
N ALA A 595 8.41 -6.87 -28.05
CA ALA A 595 8.29 -8.09 -27.26
C ALA A 595 9.48 -8.33 -26.31
N GLY A 596 10.04 -7.25 -25.77
CA GLY A 596 10.93 -7.30 -24.60
C GLY A 596 10.16 -7.50 -23.29
N PRO A 597 10.84 -7.54 -22.13
CA PRO A 597 10.22 -7.71 -20.82
C PRO A 597 9.01 -6.79 -20.57
N ALA A 598 9.17 -5.49 -20.85
CA ALA A 598 8.09 -4.52 -20.66
C ALA A 598 6.83 -4.84 -21.48
N GLY A 599 7.00 -5.10 -22.79
CA GLY A 599 5.87 -5.34 -23.68
C GLY A 599 5.21 -6.69 -23.44
N LEU A 600 5.99 -7.74 -23.15
CA LEU A 600 5.44 -9.04 -22.81
C LEU A 600 4.70 -9.01 -21.47
N VAL A 601 5.20 -8.29 -20.47
CA VAL A 601 4.48 -8.11 -19.20
C VAL A 601 3.22 -7.27 -19.39
N ALA A 602 3.28 -6.17 -20.13
CA ALA A 602 2.10 -5.37 -20.44
C ALA A 602 1.04 -6.21 -21.15
N ALA A 603 1.44 -6.98 -22.16
CA ALA A 603 0.55 -7.87 -22.89
C ALA A 603 -0.03 -8.98 -22.01
N HIS A 604 0.78 -9.57 -21.13
CA HIS A 604 0.35 -10.59 -20.18
C HIS A 604 -0.69 -10.06 -19.20
N GLU A 605 -0.45 -8.89 -18.61
CA GLU A 605 -1.40 -8.27 -17.68
C GLU A 605 -2.68 -7.81 -18.40
N LEU A 606 -2.58 -7.24 -19.61
CA LEU A 606 -3.73 -6.85 -20.44
C LEU A 606 -4.60 -8.07 -20.79
N HIS A 607 -3.96 -9.18 -21.21
CA HIS A 607 -4.65 -10.42 -21.53
C HIS A 607 -5.34 -11.01 -20.30
N ARG A 608 -4.65 -11.08 -19.15
CA ARG A 608 -5.22 -11.51 -17.87
C ARG A 608 -6.43 -10.69 -17.42
N ARG A 609 -6.49 -9.42 -17.83
CA ARG A 609 -7.58 -8.49 -17.51
C ARG A 609 -8.76 -8.54 -18.49
N GLY A 610 -8.68 -9.43 -19.49
CA GLY A 610 -9.75 -9.70 -20.44
C GLY A 610 -9.66 -8.90 -21.74
N HIS A 611 -8.60 -8.11 -21.95
CA HIS A 611 -8.39 -7.37 -23.20
C HIS A 611 -7.85 -8.28 -24.31
N ARG A 612 -8.10 -7.90 -25.55
CA ARG A 612 -7.55 -8.56 -26.75
C ARG A 612 -6.24 -7.90 -27.09
N VAL A 613 -5.15 -8.66 -27.12
CA VAL A 613 -3.80 -8.10 -27.26
C VAL A 613 -3.10 -8.71 -28.46
N THR A 614 -2.49 -7.85 -29.28
CA THR A 614 -1.57 -8.23 -30.35
C THR A 614 -0.20 -7.63 -30.03
N VAL A 615 0.83 -8.47 -29.96
CA VAL A 615 2.22 -8.03 -29.75
C VAL A 615 2.97 -8.08 -31.08
N LEU A 616 3.55 -6.95 -31.50
CA LEU A 616 4.37 -6.85 -32.70
C LEU A 616 5.84 -6.68 -32.32
N GLU A 617 6.70 -7.56 -32.83
CA GLU A 617 8.14 -7.54 -32.62
C GLU A 617 8.86 -7.54 -33.97
N GLN A 618 9.80 -6.62 -34.14
CA GLN A 618 10.55 -6.47 -35.37
C GLN A 618 11.62 -7.56 -35.53
N ALA A 619 12.26 -7.99 -34.43
CA ALA A 619 13.22 -9.09 -34.43
C ALA A 619 12.53 -10.44 -34.71
N ASP A 620 13.32 -11.44 -35.10
CA ASP A 620 12.88 -12.83 -35.30
C ASP A 620 12.61 -13.58 -33.98
N ALA A 621 12.91 -12.97 -32.84
CA ALA A 621 12.72 -13.54 -31.52
C ALA A 621 12.29 -12.47 -30.50
N VAL A 622 11.61 -12.94 -29.45
CA VAL A 622 11.21 -12.12 -28.28
C VAL A 622 12.37 -11.94 -27.28
N ALA A 623 12.07 -11.39 -26.10
CA ALA A 623 12.96 -11.19 -24.95
C ALA A 623 13.83 -9.91 -24.98
N GLY A 624 13.93 -9.23 -26.12
CA GLY A 624 14.67 -7.96 -26.22
C GLY A 624 16.10 -8.07 -25.70
N LYS A 625 16.46 -7.28 -24.67
CA LYS A 625 17.79 -7.31 -24.05
C LYS A 625 18.03 -8.50 -23.11
N CYS A 626 17.02 -9.32 -22.83
CA CYS A 626 17.18 -10.60 -22.13
C CYS A 626 17.46 -11.75 -23.12
N ALA A 627 18.02 -11.45 -24.29
CA ALA A 627 18.37 -12.46 -25.28
C ALA A 627 19.51 -13.36 -24.77
N SER A 628 19.45 -14.63 -25.15
CA SER A 628 20.45 -15.65 -24.83
C SER A 628 20.87 -16.36 -26.11
N VAL A 629 22.13 -16.79 -26.18
CA VAL A 629 22.66 -17.62 -27.27
C VAL A 629 23.10 -18.97 -26.74
N THR A 630 23.14 -19.96 -27.63
CA THR A 630 23.61 -21.29 -27.28
C THR A 630 25.00 -21.54 -27.88
N VAL A 631 25.95 -21.97 -27.06
CA VAL A 631 27.27 -22.48 -27.48
C VAL A 631 27.42 -23.86 -26.88
N ASP A 632 27.68 -24.88 -27.71
CA ASP A 632 27.82 -26.28 -27.31
C ASP A 632 26.70 -26.80 -26.38
N GLY A 633 25.45 -26.42 -26.69
CA GLY A 633 24.27 -26.83 -25.93
C GLY A 633 24.04 -26.07 -24.63
N ARG A 634 24.89 -25.08 -24.29
CA ARG A 634 24.77 -24.25 -23.09
C ARG A 634 24.37 -22.83 -23.39
N TRP A 635 23.64 -22.21 -22.48
CA TRP A 635 23.03 -20.89 -22.67
C TRP A 635 23.87 -19.78 -22.05
N TYR A 636 24.14 -18.73 -22.84
CA TYR A 636 24.89 -17.55 -22.45
C TYR A 636 24.04 -16.30 -22.70
N ASP A 637 23.83 -15.52 -21.66
CA ASP A 637 22.96 -14.34 -21.71
C ASP A 637 23.71 -13.12 -22.27
N LEU A 638 23.11 -12.47 -23.27
CA LEU A 638 23.68 -11.31 -23.95
C LEU A 638 23.37 -9.97 -23.27
N GLY A 639 22.54 -9.97 -22.22
CA GLY A 639 22.15 -8.76 -21.50
C GLY A 639 21.63 -9.09 -20.11
N GLY A 640 20.32 -8.98 -19.88
CA GLY A 640 19.71 -9.31 -18.58
C GLY A 640 20.01 -10.76 -18.19
N HIS A 641 20.64 -10.98 -17.03
CA HIS A 641 21.15 -12.31 -16.64
C HIS A 641 21.20 -12.57 -15.13
N LEU A 642 20.85 -11.58 -14.28
CA LEU A 642 20.98 -11.66 -12.83
C LEU A 642 19.78 -11.03 -12.12
N CYS A 643 19.31 -11.67 -11.07
CA CYS A 643 18.32 -11.17 -10.13
C CYS A 643 18.78 -11.35 -8.68
N ILE A 644 18.15 -10.60 -7.77
CA ILE A 644 18.32 -10.73 -6.31
C ILE A 644 17.02 -11.24 -5.67
N GLY A 645 17.05 -11.70 -4.42
CA GLY A 645 15.86 -12.26 -3.78
C GLY A 645 14.70 -11.27 -3.59
N GLU A 646 14.98 -9.95 -3.59
CA GLU A 646 13.97 -8.88 -3.60
C GLU A 646 13.23 -8.74 -4.95
N HIS A 647 13.73 -9.35 -6.04
CA HIS A 647 13.05 -9.39 -7.35
C HIS A 647 11.91 -10.41 -7.33
N THR A 648 10.87 -10.09 -6.58
CA THR A 648 9.75 -10.98 -6.30
C THR A 648 8.82 -11.17 -7.49
N TYR A 649 8.61 -10.14 -8.32
CA TYR A 649 7.70 -10.23 -9.46
C TYR A 649 8.25 -11.12 -10.56
N VAL A 650 9.51 -10.90 -10.98
CA VAL A 650 10.13 -11.74 -12.02
C VAL A 650 10.25 -13.20 -11.54
N ARG A 651 10.52 -13.42 -10.25
CA ARG A 651 10.51 -14.77 -9.64
C ARG A 651 9.12 -15.42 -9.68
N GLN A 652 8.07 -14.66 -9.33
CA GLN A 652 6.69 -15.13 -9.42
C GLN A 652 6.31 -15.47 -10.87
N LEU A 653 6.67 -14.59 -11.82
CA LEU A 653 6.41 -14.81 -13.24
C LEU A 653 7.13 -16.05 -13.78
N ALA A 654 8.38 -16.28 -13.35
CA ALA A 654 9.12 -17.49 -13.68
C ALA A 654 8.41 -18.75 -13.18
N ALA A 655 7.92 -18.74 -11.93
CA ALA A 655 7.14 -19.85 -11.39
C ALA A 655 5.82 -20.05 -12.16
N GLU A 656 5.10 -18.98 -12.50
CA GLU A 656 3.82 -19.00 -13.23
C GLU A 656 3.94 -19.69 -14.61
N VAL A 657 5.04 -19.41 -15.32
CA VAL A 657 5.28 -19.97 -16.67
C VAL A 657 6.13 -21.24 -16.66
N GLY A 658 6.56 -21.70 -15.48
CA GLY A 658 7.39 -22.89 -15.30
C GLY A 658 8.82 -22.75 -15.82
N ALA A 659 9.41 -21.56 -15.73
CA ALA A 659 10.83 -21.32 -15.98
C ALA A 659 11.64 -21.71 -14.73
N GLY A 660 12.67 -22.55 -14.91
CA GLY A 660 13.56 -22.93 -13.81
C GLY A 660 14.46 -21.77 -13.39
N THR A 661 14.87 -21.76 -12.12
CA THR A 661 15.84 -20.78 -11.58
C THR A 661 17.00 -21.51 -10.90
N GLU A 662 18.17 -20.86 -10.86
CA GLU A 662 19.38 -21.39 -10.23
C GLU A 662 20.15 -20.28 -9.49
N PRO A 663 20.98 -20.61 -8.49
CA PRO A 663 21.87 -19.64 -7.86
C PRO A 663 22.81 -19.00 -8.88
N ALA A 664 23.05 -17.69 -8.75
CA ALA A 664 24.02 -17.01 -9.59
C ALA A 664 25.45 -17.22 -9.08
N THR A 665 26.44 -17.16 -9.97
CA THR A 665 27.85 -17.23 -9.59
C THR A 665 28.26 -16.02 -8.72
N PRO A 666 29.21 -16.18 -7.79
CA PRO A 666 29.73 -15.07 -6.99
C PRO A 666 30.30 -13.94 -7.84
N ALA A 667 30.27 -12.70 -7.31
CA ALA A 667 30.90 -11.56 -7.96
C ALA A 667 32.25 -11.23 -7.31
N HIS A 668 33.25 -10.94 -8.14
CA HIS A 668 34.60 -10.58 -7.73
C HIS A 668 35.08 -9.34 -8.47
N VAL A 669 36.10 -8.67 -7.94
CA VAL A 669 36.82 -7.59 -8.63
C VAL A 669 38.19 -8.12 -9.04
N VAL A 670 38.60 -7.85 -10.27
CA VAL A 670 39.88 -8.29 -10.83
C VAL A 670 40.72 -7.12 -11.30
N ASP A 671 42.03 -7.22 -11.10
CA ASP A 671 42.99 -6.24 -11.54
C ASP A 671 43.17 -6.31 -13.07
N ALA A 672 43.04 -5.18 -13.75
CA ALA A 672 43.12 -5.11 -15.20
C ALA A 672 44.52 -5.45 -15.77
N GLY A 673 45.58 -5.37 -14.96
CA GLY A 673 46.96 -5.59 -15.38
C GLY A 673 47.54 -6.96 -15.03
N THR A 674 46.92 -7.69 -14.11
CA THR A 674 47.41 -8.99 -13.61
C THR A 674 46.35 -10.09 -13.64
N GLY A 675 45.06 -9.75 -13.78
CA GLY A 675 43.95 -10.71 -13.72
C GLY A 675 43.71 -11.29 -12.32
N SER A 676 44.49 -10.88 -11.32
CA SER A 676 44.34 -11.34 -9.94
C SER A 676 43.08 -10.75 -9.31
N ILE A 677 42.41 -11.53 -8.47
CA ILE A 677 41.30 -11.02 -7.66
C ILE A 677 41.84 -9.97 -6.68
N VAL A 678 41.32 -8.76 -6.76
CA VAL A 678 41.74 -7.63 -5.92
C VAL A 678 40.88 -7.58 -4.67
N ARG A 679 41.53 -7.50 -3.52
CA ARG A 679 40.88 -7.22 -2.24
C ARG A 679 40.58 -5.72 -2.14
N ARG A 680 39.41 -5.29 -2.58
CA ARG A 680 38.87 -4.01 -2.11
C ARG A 680 38.38 -4.20 -0.67
N ARG A 681 38.59 -3.19 0.21
CA ARG A 681 37.83 -3.14 1.47
C ARG A 681 36.36 -3.29 1.08
N GLY A 682 35.71 -4.31 1.64
CA GLY A 682 34.33 -4.63 1.31
C GLY A 682 33.47 -3.37 1.37
N LEU A 683 32.44 -3.38 0.52
CA LEU A 683 31.37 -2.41 0.34
C LEU A 683 30.50 -2.27 1.61
N LEU A 684 31.12 -2.18 2.78
CA LEU A 684 30.48 -1.78 4.02
C LEU A 684 30.19 -0.29 3.85
N LEU A 685 29.02 0.00 3.30
CA LEU A 685 28.27 1.13 3.82
C LEU A 685 28.24 0.91 5.33
N ASP A 686 28.97 1.72 6.07
CA ASP A 686 28.84 1.68 7.51
C ASP A 686 27.38 1.98 7.88
N THR A 687 26.99 1.59 9.10
CA THR A 687 25.62 1.83 9.58
C THR A 687 25.27 3.33 9.53
N ALA A 688 26.24 4.24 9.53
CA ALA A 688 26.00 5.67 9.41
C ALA A 688 25.62 6.09 7.97
N ALA A 689 26.23 5.51 6.94
CA ALA A 689 25.89 5.73 5.54
C ALA A 689 24.50 5.18 5.22
N ILE A 690 24.16 3.97 5.70
CA ILE A 690 22.81 3.40 5.51
C ILE A 690 21.76 4.25 6.20
N ARG A 691 21.99 4.65 7.47
CA ARG A 691 21.06 5.54 8.20
C ARG A 691 20.95 6.93 7.56
N THR A 692 22.03 7.43 6.98
CA THR A 692 22.01 8.72 6.25
C THR A 692 21.20 8.59 4.98
N TYR A 693 21.39 7.51 4.22
CA TYR A 693 20.57 7.22 3.06
C TYR A 693 19.08 7.09 3.42
N GLN A 694 18.73 6.29 4.44
CA GLN A 694 17.34 6.11 4.88
C GLN A 694 16.67 7.44 5.27
N ARG A 695 17.38 8.29 6.02
CA ARG A 695 16.88 9.64 6.37
C ARG A 695 16.66 10.52 5.14
N LEU A 696 17.61 10.54 4.19
CA LEU A 696 17.48 11.31 2.95
C LEU A 696 16.35 10.77 2.08
N ARG A 697 16.23 9.44 1.97
CA ARG A 697 15.17 8.75 1.23
C ARG A 697 13.80 9.11 1.75
N ASP A 698 13.57 8.94 3.05
CA ASP A 698 12.25 9.19 3.64
C ASP A 698 11.88 10.68 3.64
N ALA A 699 12.87 11.58 3.71
CA ALA A 699 12.63 13.02 3.75
C ALA A 699 12.53 13.69 2.37
N GLU A 700 13.38 13.31 1.40
CA GLU A 700 13.55 14.04 0.14
C GLU A 700 13.06 13.28 -1.10
N PHE A 701 13.01 11.95 -1.06
CA PHE A 701 12.66 11.11 -2.22
C PHE A 701 12.00 9.76 -1.84
N PRO A 702 10.88 9.78 -1.09
CA PRO A 702 10.25 8.56 -0.56
C PRO A 702 9.72 7.61 -1.64
N GLY A 703 9.45 8.11 -2.86
CA GLY A 703 9.00 7.31 -3.99
C GLY A 703 10.13 6.70 -4.84
N ILE A 704 11.40 6.81 -4.44
CA ILE A 704 12.53 6.21 -5.18
C ILE A 704 12.46 4.68 -5.28
N GLY A 705 11.68 4.01 -4.43
CA GLY A 705 11.39 2.58 -4.51
C GLY A 705 10.09 2.23 -5.27
N GLY A 706 9.35 3.23 -5.77
CA GLY A 706 8.06 3.05 -6.46
C GLY A 706 8.18 2.40 -7.84
N SER A 707 7.09 2.23 -8.59
CA SER A 707 7.12 1.57 -9.91
C SER A 707 7.72 2.44 -11.03
N GLY A 708 7.60 3.77 -10.96
CA GLY A 708 8.13 4.71 -11.96
C GLY A 708 9.10 5.75 -11.41
N LEU A 709 9.79 6.47 -12.31
CA LEU A 709 10.77 7.51 -11.96
C LEU A 709 10.14 8.86 -11.62
N VAL A 710 8.87 9.10 -11.99
CA VAL A 710 8.16 10.35 -11.67
C VAL A 710 8.04 10.57 -10.16
N ASP A 711 7.91 9.49 -9.39
CA ASP A 711 7.72 9.51 -7.94
C ASP A 711 9.05 9.57 -7.16
N ALA A 712 10.19 9.49 -7.86
CA ALA A 712 11.51 9.41 -7.23
C ALA A 712 12.03 10.75 -6.66
N GLY A 713 11.28 11.85 -6.81
CA GLY A 713 11.58 13.15 -6.19
C GLY A 713 12.48 14.06 -7.04
N ARG A 714 12.12 15.37 -7.08
CA ARG A 714 12.90 16.38 -7.82
C ARG A 714 14.29 16.63 -7.24
N SER A 715 14.52 16.26 -5.97
CA SER A 715 15.81 16.39 -5.28
C SER A 715 16.95 15.60 -5.94
N LEU A 716 16.65 14.71 -6.89
CA LEU A 716 17.60 13.81 -7.56
C LEU A 716 17.94 14.23 -9.01
N ASP A 717 17.50 15.40 -9.44
CA ASP A 717 17.74 15.93 -10.80
C ASP A 717 19.18 16.44 -11.02
N LEU A 718 19.90 16.75 -9.95
CA LEU A 718 21.31 17.16 -10.02
C LEU A 718 22.23 16.03 -10.48
N PRO A 719 23.34 16.34 -11.18
CA PRO A 719 24.36 15.36 -11.50
C PRO A 719 24.82 14.58 -10.26
N ALA A 720 24.97 13.26 -10.36
CA ALA A 720 25.20 12.36 -9.23
C ALA A 720 26.38 12.78 -8.33
N ALA A 721 27.50 13.16 -8.95
CA ALA A 721 28.68 13.63 -8.22
C ALA A 721 28.42 14.93 -7.43
N ARG A 722 27.68 15.87 -8.02
CA ARG A 722 27.32 17.13 -7.36
C ARG A 722 26.33 16.89 -6.24
N TRP A 723 25.31 16.07 -6.49
CA TRP A 723 24.32 15.70 -5.49
C TRP A 723 24.97 15.04 -4.26
N ALA A 724 25.89 14.09 -4.49
CA ALA A 724 26.63 13.43 -3.42
C ALA A 724 27.49 14.40 -2.61
N ALA A 725 28.15 15.36 -3.28
CA ALA A 725 28.92 16.40 -2.61
C ALA A 725 28.02 17.32 -1.77
N ASP A 726 26.90 17.79 -2.33
CA ASP A 726 25.96 18.69 -1.66
C ASP A 726 25.31 18.05 -0.42
N ARG A 727 25.15 16.72 -0.39
CA ARG A 727 24.59 15.97 0.76
C ARG A 727 25.63 15.30 1.64
N ASN A 728 26.92 15.52 1.39
CA ASN A 728 28.04 14.84 2.07
C ASN A 728 27.88 13.30 2.08
N PHE A 729 27.39 12.73 0.97
CA PHE A 729 27.10 11.31 0.84
C PHE A 729 28.19 10.59 0.02
N ALA A 730 29.42 10.59 0.54
CA ALA A 730 30.58 9.95 -0.10
C ALA A 730 30.36 8.45 -0.37
N ALA A 731 29.51 7.82 0.44
CA ALA A 731 29.04 6.45 0.30
C ALA A 731 28.41 6.12 -1.07
N LEU A 732 27.93 7.10 -1.84
CA LEU A 732 27.45 6.87 -3.21
C LEU A 732 28.53 6.25 -4.11
N THR A 733 29.80 6.57 -3.85
CA THR A 733 30.94 6.02 -4.61
C THR A 733 31.14 4.51 -4.42
N ALA A 734 30.59 3.93 -3.35
CA ALA A 734 30.60 2.49 -3.13
C ALA A 734 29.78 1.74 -4.21
N LEU A 735 28.81 2.40 -4.86
CA LEU A 735 27.98 1.81 -5.90
C LEU A 735 28.70 1.64 -7.25
N VAL A 736 29.82 2.35 -7.48
CA VAL A 736 30.49 2.47 -8.79
C VAL A 736 30.75 1.12 -9.45
N PRO A 737 31.37 0.11 -8.79
CA PRO A 737 31.79 -1.10 -9.49
C PRO A 737 30.61 -1.89 -10.06
N GLY A 738 29.54 -2.06 -9.28
CA GLY A 738 28.34 -2.78 -9.71
C GLY A 738 27.51 -1.99 -10.74
N TYR A 739 27.40 -0.67 -10.56
CA TYR A 739 26.64 0.20 -11.45
C TYR A 739 27.31 0.33 -12.83
N THR A 740 28.60 0.72 -12.86
CA THR A 740 29.36 0.88 -14.10
C THR A 740 29.58 -0.47 -14.78
N GLY A 741 29.90 -1.53 -14.01
CA GLY A 741 30.13 -2.87 -14.54
C GLY A 741 28.92 -3.49 -15.22
N SER A 742 27.71 -3.02 -14.90
CA SER A 742 26.43 -3.49 -15.46
C SER A 742 25.93 -2.64 -16.64
N GLY A 743 26.70 -1.64 -17.09
CA GLY A 743 26.38 -0.89 -18.30
C GLY A 743 25.66 0.45 -18.10
N TYR A 744 25.54 0.97 -16.87
CA TYR A 744 24.75 2.18 -16.57
C TYR A 744 25.55 3.50 -16.58
N GLY A 745 26.80 3.45 -17.05
CA GLY A 745 27.70 4.59 -17.15
C GLY A 745 28.49 4.85 -15.87
N PHE A 746 29.17 5.99 -15.82
CA PHE A 746 30.10 6.34 -14.74
C PHE A 746 29.47 7.37 -13.79
N LEU A 747 29.57 7.15 -12.47
CA LEU A 747 29.01 8.08 -11.47
C LEU A 747 29.66 9.47 -11.47
N GLY A 748 30.90 9.56 -11.97
CA GLY A 748 31.60 10.83 -12.15
C GLY A 748 31.08 11.67 -13.33
N SER A 749 30.06 11.21 -14.07
CA SER A 749 29.48 11.97 -15.17
C SER A 749 28.89 13.30 -14.68
N ALA A 750 29.25 14.39 -15.38
CA ALA A 750 28.75 15.72 -15.09
C ALA A 750 27.29 15.93 -15.50
N THR A 751 26.69 14.98 -16.24
CA THR A 751 25.34 15.12 -16.80
C THR A 751 24.37 14.03 -16.34
N LEU A 752 24.83 12.92 -15.75
CA LEU A 752 23.91 11.87 -15.26
C LEU A 752 23.32 12.27 -13.89
N PRO A 753 21.99 12.33 -13.76
CA PRO A 753 21.34 12.69 -12.50
C PRO A 753 21.53 11.61 -11.42
N ALA A 754 21.52 12.04 -10.15
CA ALA A 754 21.60 11.18 -8.97
C ALA A 754 20.47 10.14 -8.89
N LEU A 755 19.36 10.43 -9.58
CA LEU A 755 18.21 9.56 -9.75
C LEU A 755 18.58 8.12 -10.10
N TYR A 756 19.40 7.93 -11.14
CA TYR A 756 19.71 6.60 -11.65
C TYR A 756 20.56 5.73 -10.72
N PRO A 757 21.71 6.20 -10.16
CA PRO A 757 22.52 5.37 -9.28
C PRO A 757 21.84 5.04 -7.95
N LEU A 758 21.03 5.95 -7.41
CA LEU A 758 20.25 5.66 -6.21
C LEU A 758 19.08 4.70 -6.50
N ARG A 759 18.44 4.83 -7.67
CA ARG A 759 17.45 3.86 -8.14
C ARG A 759 18.07 2.47 -8.33
N PHE A 760 19.26 2.39 -8.91
CA PHE A 760 20.00 1.12 -8.99
C PHE A 760 20.24 0.53 -7.60
N ALA A 761 20.66 1.34 -6.63
CA ALA A 761 20.96 0.86 -5.30
C ALA A 761 19.74 0.28 -4.55
N GLU A 762 18.54 0.85 -4.75
CA GLU A 762 17.27 0.28 -4.25
C GLU A 762 17.02 -1.10 -4.87
N PHE A 763 17.13 -1.23 -6.20
CA PHE A 763 16.79 -2.46 -6.91
C PHE A 763 17.93 -3.50 -6.98
N ALA A 764 19.13 -3.14 -6.53
CA ALA A 764 20.28 -4.03 -6.41
C ALA A 764 20.51 -4.50 -4.95
N GLY A 765 19.62 -4.12 -4.02
CA GLY A 765 19.65 -4.57 -2.63
C GLY A 765 20.84 -4.03 -1.84
N VAL A 766 21.38 -2.86 -2.21
CA VAL A 766 22.61 -2.32 -1.61
C VAL A 766 22.37 -1.79 -0.18
N PHE A 767 21.16 -1.31 0.12
CA PHE A 767 20.82 -0.69 1.41
C PHE A 767 20.00 -1.58 2.36
N SER A 768 19.67 -2.81 1.95
CA SER A 768 18.75 -3.73 2.66
C SER A 768 19.41 -4.61 3.75
N PHE A 769 20.71 -4.47 4.00
CA PHE A 769 21.51 -5.37 4.87
C PHE A 769 21.33 -5.24 6.40
N LEU A 770 20.23 -4.66 6.89
CA LEU A 770 20.03 -4.39 8.33
C LEU A 770 19.25 -5.47 9.12
N GLY A 771 18.93 -6.62 8.51
CA GLY A 771 18.32 -7.76 9.20
C GLY A 771 19.27 -8.96 9.20
N ALA A 772 19.87 -9.31 10.34
CA ALA A 772 20.78 -10.45 10.47
C ALA A 772 20.04 -11.72 10.93
N ASP A 773 19.08 -12.19 10.12
CA ASP A 773 18.47 -13.52 10.27
C ASP A 773 18.62 -14.35 8.99
N ALA A 774 18.49 -15.69 9.10
CA ALA A 774 18.62 -16.61 7.96
C ALA A 774 17.59 -16.32 6.84
N GLU A 775 16.43 -15.77 7.21
CA GLU A 775 15.39 -15.36 6.28
C GLU A 775 15.83 -14.14 5.45
N SER A 776 16.55 -13.19 6.06
CA SER A 776 17.19 -12.06 5.39
C SER A 776 18.32 -12.54 4.47
N ALA A 777 19.14 -13.50 4.88
CA ALA A 777 20.16 -14.06 3.98
C ALA A 777 19.54 -14.71 2.73
N ALA A 778 18.42 -15.42 2.87
CA ALA A 778 17.66 -15.98 1.75
C ALA A 778 17.00 -14.91 0.85
N ARG A 779 16.55 -13.79 1.42
CA ARG A 779 16.04 -12.61 0.69
C ARG A 779 17.11 -11.90 -0.16
N HIS A 780 18.39 -12.12 0.10
CA HIS A 780 19.50 -11.48 -0.65
C HIS A 780 20.29 -12.46 -1.53
N ALA A 781 19.89 -13.73 -1.61
CA ALA A 781 20.52 -14.70 -2.50
C ALA A 781 20.33 -14.29 -3.97
N ARG A 782 21.44 -14.21 -4.71
CA ARG A 782 21.44 -13.92 -6.14
C ARG A 782 21.04 -15.16 -6.92
N TRP A 783 20.24 -14.98 -7.95
CA TRP A 783 19.72 -16.05 -8.78
C TRP A 783 19.62 -15.64 -10.24
N THR A 784 19.52 -16.61 -11.12
CA THR A 784 19.31 -16.44 -12.55
C THR A 784 18.30 -17.47 -13.08
N VAL A 785 17.90 -17.34 -14.34
CA VAL A 785 17.02 -18.31 -15.01
C VAL A 785 17.88 -19.46 -15.50
N ALA A 786 17.52 -20.68 -15.08
CA ALA A 786 18.18 -21.90 -15.50
C ALA A 786 17.95 -22.10 -17.01
N GLY A 787 19.02 -22.33 -17.78
CA GLY A 787 18.92 -22.43 -19.23
C GLY A 787 18.77 -21.08 -19.96
N GLY A 788 19.12 -19.97 -19.32
CA GLY A 788 19.21 -18.65 -19.96
C GLY A 788 17.95 -17.78 -19.79
N PHE A 789 18.18 -16.48 -19.66
CA PHE A 789 17.15 -15.50 -19.33
C PHE A 789 16.07 -15.35 -20.42
N MET A 790 16.40 -15.67 -21.67
CA MET A 790 15.47 -15.64 -22.80
C MET A 790 14.33 -16.66 -22.65
N ASP A 791 14.57 -17.79 -21.98
CA ASP A 791 13.58 -18.87 -21.85
C ASP A 791 12.34 -18.41 -21.06
N LEU A 792 12.53 -17.63 -20.00
CA LEU A 792 11.45 -17.00 -19.24
C LEU A 792 10.49 -16.24 -20.17
N TRP A 793 11.04 -15.37 -21.01
CA TRP A 793 10.26 -14.49 -21.89
C TRP A 793 9.60 -15.25 -23.05
N ARG A 794 10.24 -16.29 -23.56
CA ARG A 794 9.63 -17.21 -24.54
C ARG A 794 8.41 -17.90 -23.95
N ARG A 795 8.49 -18.36 -22.70
CA ARG A 795 7.35 -19.00 -22.01
C ARG A 795 6.22 -18.03 -21.72
N VAL A 796 6.53 -16.78 -21.35
CA VAL A 796 5.52 -15.71 -21.23
C VAL A 796 4.83 -15.47 -22.57
N ALA A 797 5.61 -15.29 -23.64
CA ALA A 797 5.06 -15.10 -24.99
C ALA A 797 4.18 -16.27 -25.45
N ALA A 798 4.54 -17.51 -25.10
CA ALA A 798 3.76 -18.71 -25.44
C ALA A 798 2.39 -18.79 -24.74
N ARG A 799 2.16 -17.99 -23.68
CA ARG A 799 0.85 -17.88 -23.01
C ARG A 799 -0.05 -16.81 -23.63
N LEU A 800 0.49 -15.98 -24.53
CA LEU A 800 -0.27 -14.91 -25.18
C LEU A 800 -0.94 -15.41 -26.47
N PRO A 801 -2.13 -14.90 -26.80
CA PRO A 801 -2.89 -15.37 -27.95
C PRO A 801 -2.34 -14.93 -29.30
N ASP A 802 -1.64 -13.77 -29.36
CA ASP A 802 -1.17 -13.18 -30.61
C ASP A 802 0.17 -12.43 -30.40
N VAL A 803 1.28 -13.09 -30.75
CA VAL A 803 2.63 -12.53 -30.73
C VAL A 803 3.27 -12.76 -32.10
N ARG A 804 3.63 -11.68 -32.78
CA ARG A 804 4.11 -11.70 -34.16
C ARG A 804 5.53 -11.14 -34.24
N VAL A 805 6.49 -12.03 -34.44
CA VAL A 805 7.91 -11.69 -34.66
C VAL A 805 8.20 -11.43 -36.14
N GLY A 806 9.30 -10.74 -36.44
CA GLY A 806 9.67 -10.33 -37.80
C GLY A 806 8.74 -9.28 -38.42
N GLN A 807 7.93 -8.60 -37.59
CA GLN A 807 6.94 -7.62 -38.00
C GLN A 807 7.48 -6.21 -37.84
N ARG A 808 7.89 -5.60 -38.95
CA ARG A 808 8.23 -4.17 -38.97
C ARG A 808 6.95 -3.35 -39.13
N VAL A 809 6.72 -2.45 -38.19
CA VAL A 809 5.65 -1.45 -38.29
C VAL A 809 6.08 -0.36 -39.28
N GLU A 810 5.22 -0.10 -40.27
CA GLU A 810 5.48 0.87 -41.34
C GLU A 810 4.87 2.24 -41.03
N SER A 811 3.67 2.27 -40.44
CA SER A 811 3.03 3.50 -39.99
C SER A 811 2.02 3.24 -38.88
N VAL A 812 1.87 4.19 -37.97
CA VAL A 812 0.82 4.24 -36.96
C VAL A 812 0.15 5.60 -37.00
N THR A 813 -1.17 5.63 -37.16
CA THR A 813 -1.98 6.86 -37.11
C THR A 813 -2.99 6.79 -35.99
N ARG A 814 -3.10 7.87 -35.22
CA ARG A 814 -3.98 7.98 -34.03
C ARG A 814 -4.99 9.09 -34.24
N ALA A 815 -6.15 8.76 -34.78
CA ALA A 815 -7.20 9.71 -35.12
C ALA A 815 -8.57 9.17 -34.66
N ASP A 816 -9.51 10.08 -34.36
CA ASP A 816 -10.90 9.73 -34.02
C ASP A 816 -11.04 8.73 -32.86
N GLY A 817 -10.11 8.74 -31.90
CA GLY A 817 -10.09 7.81 -30.77
C GLY A 817 -9.76 6.36 -31.15
N ARG A 818 -9.07 6.14 -32.28
CA ARG A 818 -8.64 4.84 -32.78
C ARG A 818 -7.17 4.88 -33.20
N VAL A 819 -6.52 3.71 -33.12
CA VAL A 819 -5.13 3.50 -33.54
C VAL A 819 -5.12 2.58 -34.76
N ARG A 820 -4.60 3.04 -35.89
CA ARG A 820 -4.37 2.19 -37.07
C ARG A 820 -2.90 1.88 -37.22
N VAL A 821 -2.56 0.60 -37.28
CA VAL A 821 -1.19 0.10 -37.38
C VAL A 821 -1.04 -0.63 -38.70
N ARG A 822 -0.10 -0.18 -39.53
CA ARG A 822 0.22 -0.81 -40.80
C ARG A 822 1.54 -1.55 -40.72
N THR A 823 1.53 -2.80 -41.18
CA THR A 823 2.68 -3.66 -41.36
C THR A 823 2.70 -4.17 -42.80
N ARG A 824 3.72 -4.97 -43.16
CA ARG A 824 3.78 -5.63 -44.47
C ARG A 824 2.58 -6.55 -44.76
N ASP A 825 1.92 -7.05 -43.71
CA ASP A 825 0.81 -8.00 -43.81
C ASP A 825 -0.55 -7.30 -43.97
N GLY A 826 -0.59 -5.96 -43.80
CA GLY A 826 -1.80 -5.15 -43.93
C GLY A 826 -1.93 -4.09 -42.84
N GLU A 827 -3.08 -3.42 -42.83
CA GLU A 827 -3.46 -2.42 -41.82
C GLU A 827 -4.52 -3.00 -40.88
N GLU A 828 -4.31 -2.82 -39.58
CA GLU A 828 -5.23 -3.24 -38.53
C GLU A 828 -5.56 -2.07 -37.60
N GLU A 829 -6.82 -1.98 -37.17
CA GLU A 829 -7.29 -0.97 -36.23
C GLU A 829 -7.36 -1.53 -34.81
N PHE A 830 -7.01 -0.72 -33.82
CA PHE A 830 -6.96 -1.00 -32.39
C PHE A 830 -7.58 0.16 -31.61
N ASP A 831 -7.97 -0.12 -30.37
CA ASP A 831 -8.48 0.89 -29.43
C ASP A 831 -7.33 1.61 -28.73
N ASP A 832 -6.23 0.91 -28.44
CA ASP A 832 -5.05 1.47 -27.76
C ASP A 832 -3.72 0.95 -28.31
N LEU A 833 -2.70 1.76 -28.09
CA LEU A 833 -1.30 1.47 -28.42
C LEU A 833 -0.44 1.47 -27.16
N VAL A 834 0.32 0.41 -26.92
CA VAL A 834 1.40 0.38 -25.93
C VAL A 834 2.74 0.36 -26.65
N LEU A 835 3.57 1.36 -26.39
CA LEU A 835 4.92 1.46 -26.92
C LEU A 835 5.91 0.98 -25.86
N ALA A 836 6.48 -0.22 -26.07
CA ALA A 836 7.46 -0.86 -25.20
C ALA A 836 8.84 -0.96 -25.89
N MET A 837 9.22 0.12 -26.58
CA MET A 837 10.39 0.19 -27.44
C MET A 837 11.11 1.55 -27.27
N PRO A 838 12.33 1.74 -27.82
CA PRO A 838 13.00 3.04 -27.85
C PRO A 838 12.12 4.15 -28.46
N LEU A 839 11.66 5.10 -27.64
CA LEU A 839 10.68 6.10 -28.07
C LEU A 839 11.24 7.09 -29.09
N ASP A 840 12.56 7.36 -29.07
CA ASP A 840 13.28 8.17 -30.06
C ASP A 840 13.17 7.61 -31.49
N ARG A 841 12.87 6.31 -31.64
CA ARG A 841 12.72 5.64 -32.95
C ARG A 841 11.29 5.65 -33.48
N THR A 842 10.33 6.05 -32.66
CA THR A 842 8.92 6.04 -33.07
C THR A 842 8.62 7.05 -34.17
N GLY A 843 9.39 8.15 -34.28
CA GLY A 843 9.21 9.15 -35.34
C GLY A 843 9.38 8.63 -36.78
N GLU A 844 9.91 7.42 -36.96
CA GLU A 844 9.99 6.75 -38.27
C GLU A 844 8.62 6.27 -38.77
N PHE A 845 7.66 6.01 -37.88
CA PHE A 845 6.37 5.40 -38.24
C PHE A 845 5.16 5.99 -37.48
N LEU A 846 5.35 6.60 -36.31
CA LEU A 846 4.29 7.16 -35.48
C LEU A 846 4.02 8.62 -35.84
N ASP A 847 2.75 9.00 -35.88
CA ASP A 847 2.28 10.37 -36.10
C ASP A 847 2.47 11.27 -34.86
N LEU A 848 3.72 11.59 -34.54
CA LEU A 848 4.09 12.30 -33.32
C LEU A 848 3.37 13.64 -33.13
N GLY A 849 2.98 13.95 -31.89
CA GLY A 849 2.65 15.30 -31.43
C GLY A 849 3.90 16.16 -31.19
N ASP A 850 3.71 17.45 -30.90
CA ASP A 850 4.82 18.37 -30.67
C ASP A 850 5.59 18.04 -29.38
N GLU A 851 4.88 17.73 -28.29
CA GLU A 851 5.51 17.37 -27.03
C GLU A 851 6.21 16.00 -27.10
N GLU A 852 5.62 15.02 -27.79
CA GLU A 852 6.27 13.73 -28.06
C GLU A 852 7.57 13.92 -28.85
N ARG A 853 7.56 14.74 -29.90
CA ARG A 853 8.78 15.10 -30.67
C ARG A 853 9.85 15.72 -29.78
N GLU A 854 9.47 16.69 -28.96
CA GLU A 854 10.40 17.41 -28.08
C GLU A 854 11.04 16.48 -27.06
N LEU A 855 10.22 15.70 -26.34
CA LEU A 855 10.70 14.79 -25.29
C LEU A 855 11.55 13.66 -25.90
N PHE A 856 11.07 12.99 -26.96
CA PHE A 856 11.77 11.83 -27.49
C PHE A 856 13.16 12.20 -28.06
N ALA A 857 13.35 13.43 -28.52
CA ALA A 857 14.66 13.94 -28.95
C ALA A 857 15.68 14.13 -27.81
N ARG A 858 15.24 14.17 -26.55
CA ARG A 858 16.11 14.28 -25.37
C ARG A 858 16.68 12.95 -24.90
N ILE A 859 16.11 11.83 -25.36
CA ILE A 859 16.54 10.50 -24.93
C ILE A 859 17.99 10.25 -25.39
N ARG A 860 18.79 9.70 -24.48
CA ARG A 860 20.18 9.32 -24.67
C ARG A 860 20.35 7.83 -24.37
N TYR A 861 21.39 7.26 -24.96
CA TYR A 861 21.75 5.86 -24.79
C TYR A 861 23.25 5.75 -24.55
N LEU A 862 23.64 4.72 -23.82
CA LEU A 862 25.01 4.27 -23.76
C LEU A 862 25.23 3.20 -24.84
N ASP A 863 26.35 3.33 -25.54
CA ASP A 863 26.81 2.34 -26.48
C ASP A 863 27.47 1.19 -25.70
N TYR A 864 26.72 0.11 -25.50
CA TYR A 864 27.15 -1.04 -24.71
C TYR A 864 27.26 -2.27 -25.59
N TRP A 865 28.27 -3.08 -25.35
CA TRP A 865 28.49 -4.30 -26.13
C TRP A 865 28.65 -5.52 -25.23
N THR A 866 28.32 -6.66 -25.83
CA THR A 866 28.45 -7.97 -25.23
C THR A 866 29.13 -8.89 -26.22
N VAL A 867 30.14 -9.64 -25.78
CA VAL A 867 30.85 -10.62 -26.59
C VAL A 867 30.83 -11.96 -25.87
N VAL A 868 30.34 -13.00 -26.53
CA VAL A 868 30.49 -14.37 -26.05
C VAL A 868 31.66 -14.99 -26.79
N ALA A 869 32.67 -15.43 -26.06
CA ALA A 869 33.91 -15.91 -26.64
C ALA A 869 34.59 -16.96 -25.77
N GLU A 870 35.38 -17.81 -26.40
CA GLU A 870 36.32 -18.70 -25.73
C GLU A 870 37.56 -17.94 -25.28
N ALA A 871 37.95 -18.14 -24.03
CA ALA A 871 39.18 -17.61 -23.48
C ALA A 871 39.82 -18.59 -22.49
N THR A 872 41.15 -18.62 -22.45
CA THR A 872 41.92 -19.41 -21.50
C THR A 872 42.72 -18.51 -20.57
N GLY A 873 43.10 -19.01 -19.38
CA GLY A 873 43.97 -18.29 -18.43
C GLY A 873 43.29 -17.16 -17.65
N LEU A 874 41.97 -17.00 -17.76
CA LEU A 874 41.18 -16.09 -16.93
C LEU A 874 40.59 -16.80 -15.69
N PRO A 875 40.23 -16.05 -14.63
CA PRO A 875 39.47 -16.58 -13.50
C PRO A 875 38.17 -17.30 -13.92
N ARG A 876 37.72 -18.29 -13.14
CA ARG A 876 36.57 -19.16 -13.46
C ARG A 876 35.53 -19.15 -12.33
N GLU A 877 34.28 -19.39 -12.71
CA GLU A 877 33.12 -19.60 -11.82
C GLU A 877 32.70 -18.33 -11.08
N GLY A 878 32.60 -17.23 -11.82
CA GLY A 878 32.31 -15.93 -11.24
C GLY A 878 31.90 -14.88 -12.25
N PHE A 879 31.32 -13.82 -11.72
CA PHE A 879 31.13 -12.55 -12.40
C PHE A 879 32.23 -11.59 -11.96
N TYR A 880 33.06 -11.12 -12.90
CA TYR A 880 34.26 -10.37 -12.61
C TYR A 880 34.11 -8.93 -13.08
N LEU A 881 34.26 -7.98 -12.15
CA LEU A 881 34.33 -6.55 -12.42
C LEU A 881 35.80 -6.15 -12.61
N VAL A 882 36.11 -5.42 -13.69
CA VAL A 882 37.50 -5.05 -14.01
C VAL A 882 37.83 -3.71 -13.36
N ASP A 883 38.63 -3.75 -12.29
CA ASP A 883 38.86 -2.70 -11.29
C ASP A 883 39.03 -1.28 -11.88
N ARG A 884 40.11 -1.05 -12.61
CA ARG A 884 40.40 0.26 -13.24
C ARG A 884 39.34 0.67 -14.26
N HIS A 885 38.74 -0.30 -14.95
CA HIS A 885 37.85 -0.02 -16.07
C HIS A 885 36.44 0.39 -15.62
N VAL A 886 36.01 -0.01 -14.41
CA VAL A 886 34.72 0.41 -13.83
C VAL A 886 34.79 1.79 -13.15
N ASP A 887 35.99 2.26 -12.81
CA ASP A 887 36.19 3.52 -12.08
C ASP A 887 36.60 4.70 -12.98
N ASP A 888 37.31 4.45 -14.08
CA ASP A 888 37.91 5.50 -14.91
C ASP A 888 37.21 5.65 -16.28
N PRO A 889 36.44 6.73 -16.53
CA PRO A 889 35.81 7.00 -17.83
C PRO A 889 36.79 7.06 -19.01
N ALA A 890 38.08 7.32 -18.78
CA ALA A 890 39.09 7.29 -19.84
C ALA A 890 39.30 5.88 -20.43
N THR A 891 38.77 4.84 -19.77
CA THR A 891 38.86 3.45 -20.21
C THR A 891 37.69 3.00 -21.10
N VAL A 892 36.77 3.90 -21.49
CA VAL A 892 35.73 3.60 -22.49
C VAL A 892 36.34 2.95 -23.74
N GLY A 893 35.73 1.87 -24.22
CA GLY A 893 36.27 0.97 -25.24
C GLY A 893 36.88 -0.32 -24.71
N HIS A 894 37.20 -0.40 -23.41
CA HIS A 894 37.73 -1.59 -22.74
C HIS A 894 36.63 -2.43 -22.08
N CYS A 895 36.93 -3.69 -21.80
CA CYS A 895 36.07 -4.61 -21.07
C CYS A 895 35.92 -4.16 -19.61
N VAL A 896 34.69 -3.92 -19.14
CA VAL A 896 34.42 -3.48 -17.76
C VAL A 896 34.01 -4.64 -16.85
N SER A 897 33.48 -5.71 -17.42
CA SER A 897 33.12 -6.92 -16.68
C SER A 897 33.08 -8.15 -17.58
N PHE A 898 33.22 -9.33 -16.99
CA PHE A 898 33.03 -10.59 -17.70
C PHE A 898 32.49 -11.69 -16.78
N HIS A 899 31.80 -12.67 -17.35
CA HIS A 899 31.12 -13.72 -16.62
C HIS A 899 31.56 -15.09 -17.13
N HIS A 900 31.97 -15.95 -16.20
CA HIS A 900 32.21 -17.37 -16.44
C HIS A 900 31.16 -18.21 -15.73
N ARG A 901 30.09 -18.54 -16.45
CA ARG A 901 28.91 -19.22 -15.88
C ARG A 901 29.13 -20.70 -15.61
N TYR A 902 29.83 -21.40 -16.51
CA TYR A 902 29.88 -22.86 -16.51
C TYR A 902 31.28 -23.38 -16.23
N PRO A 903 31.50 -24.11 -15.11
CA PRO A 903 32.83 -24.55 -14.67
C PRO A 903 33.61 -25.40 -15.70
N ASP A 904 32.91 -26.12 -16.56
CA ASP A 904 33.44 -27.09 -17.50
C ASP A 904 33.61 -26.57 -18.94
N THR A 905 33.42 -25.27 -19.18
CA THR A 905 33.63 -24.65 -20.50
C THR A 905 34.70 -23.58 -20.44
N ASP A 906 35.35 -23.25 -21.56
CA ASP A 906 36.22 -22.07 -21.66
C ASP A 906 35.49 -20.85 -22.23
N VAL A 907 34.16 -20.83 -22.16
CA VAL A 907 33.32 -19.79 -22.75
C VAL A 907 32.95 -18.74 -21.70
N TYR A 908 33.19 -17.49 -22.06
CA TYR A 908 32.97 -16.31 -21.25
C TYR A 908 32.03 -15.34 -21.96
N THR A 909 31.26 -14.58 -21.18
CA THR A 909 30.55 -13.41 -21.68
C THR A 909 31.24 -12.15 -21.19
N PHE A 910 31.74 -11.33 -22.10
CA PHE A 910 32.42 -10.07 -21.83
C PHE A 910 31.51 -8.88 -22.11
N TYR A 911 31.64 -7.82 -21.31
CA TYR A 911 30.84 -6.62 -21.43
C TYR A 911 31.70 -5.36 -21.39
N GLY A 912 31.29 -4.32 -22.11
CA GLY A 912 32.00 -3.04 -22.10
C GLY A 912 31.27 -1.94 -22.86
N TYR A 913 31.82 -0.74 -22.77
CA TYR A 913 31.33 0.43 -23.49
C TYR A 913 32.05 0.57 -24.82
N GLY A 914 31.32 0.90 -25.88
CA GLY A 914 31.90 1.20 -27.18
C GLY A 914 32.43 2.62 -27.26
N ARG A 915 33.36 2.87 -28.18
CA ARG A 915 33.73 4.23 -28.59
C ARG A 915 32.86 4.68 -29.77
N PRO A 916 32.56 5.99 -29.88
CA PRO A 916 31.93 6.53 -31.08
C PRO A 916 32.70 6.10 -32.35
N GLY A 917 32.00 5.49 -33.30
CA GLY A 917 32.58 5.01 -34.55
C GLY A 917 33.42 3.73 -34.47
N GLN A 918 33.59 3.11 -33.29
CA GLN A 918 34.36 1.87 -33.13
C GLN A 918 33.76 0.74 -33.96
N THR A 919 34.60 0.08 -34.75
CA THR A 919 34.23 -1.10 -35.54
C THR A 919 34.27 -2.39 -34.71
N ALA A 920 33.55 -3.43 -35.14
CA ALA A 920 33.57 -4.73 -34.46
C ALA A 920 34.99 -5.33 -34.37
N GLY A 921 35.81 -5.17 -35.42
CA GLY A 921 37.20 -5.64 -35.43
C GLY A 921 38.13 -4.83 -34.51
N GLU A 922 37.85 -3.55 -34.26
CA GLU A 922 38.56 -2.77 -33.23
C GLU A 922 38.18 -3.22 -31.82
N LEU A 923 36.89 -3.44 -31.58
CA LEU A 923 36.39 -3.94 -30.31
C LEU A 923 37.02 -5.29 -29.95
N GLN A 924 37.02 -6.25 -30.89
CA GLN A 924 37.65 -7.56 -30.68
C GLN A 924 39.15 -7.45 -30.41
N ARG A 925 39.86 -6.54 -31.10
CA ARG A 925 41.29 -6.30 -30.84
C ARG A 925 41.53 -5.73 -29.45
N THR A 926 40.71 -4.77 -28.99
CA THR A 926 40.81 -4.22 -27.64
C THR A 926 40.51 -5.29 -26.59
N LEU A 927 39.44 -6.08 -26.78
CA LEU A 927 39.11 -7.18 -25.88
C LEU A 927 40.25 -8.21 -25.80
N ALA A 928 40.84 -8.60 -26.94
CA ALA A 928 41.97 -9.52 -26.95
C ALA A 928 43.20 -8.94 -26.21
N GLN A 929 43.40 -7.62 -26.25
CA GLN A 929 44.45 -6.96 -25.46
C GLN A 929 44.14 -6.97 -23.97
N ASP A 930 42.89 -6.71 -23.58
CA ASP A 930 42.46 -6.73 -22.17
C ASP A 930 42.62 -8.14 -21.58
N VAL A 931 42.16 -9.17 -22.29
CA VAL A 931 42.31 -10.58 -21.89
C VAL A 931 43.80 -10.94 -21.73
N ARG A 932 44.65 -10.51 -22.67
CA ARG A 932 46.11 -10.74 -22.57
C ARG A 932 46.75 -10.03 -21.38
N ARG A 933 46.33 -8.81 -21.07
CA ARG A 933 46.82 -8.06 -19.90
C ARG A 933 46.42 -8.75 -18.59
N MET A 934 45.23 -9.34 -18.55
CA MET A 934 44.78 -10.15 -17.42
C MET A 934 45.39 -11.56 -17.38
N GLY A 935 46.40 -11.85 -18.20
CA GLY A 935 47.10 -13.15 -18.20
C GLY A 935 46.44 -14.25 -19.04
N GLY A 936 45.35 -13.95 -19.74
CA GLY A 936 44.61 -14.91 -20.56
C GLY A 936 44.93 -14.83 -22.05
N ARG A 937 44.22 -15.66 -22.83
CA ARG A 937 44.21 -15.62 -24.30
C ARG A 937 42.78 -15.75 -24.81
N LEU A 938 42.36 -14.82 -25.66
CA LEU A 938 41.09 -14.90 -26.40
C LEU A 938 41.30 -15.85 -27.59
N GLU A 939 40.51 -16.92 -27.67
CA GLU A 939 40.66 -17.99 -28.66
C GLU A 939 39.72 -17.79 -29.85
N ALA A 940 38.41 -17.81 -29.59
CA ALA A 940 37.36 -17.74 -30.60
C ALA A 940 36.19 -16.88 -30.14
N VAL A 941 35.63 -16.05 -31.03
CA VAL A 941 34.44 -15.25 -30.75
C VAL A 941 33.22 -15.94 -31.35
N HIS A 942 32.26 -16.31 -30.52
CA HIS A 942 31.01 -16.95 -30.93
C HIS A 942 29.97 -15.93 -31.39
N THR A 943 29.80 -14.85 -30.62
CA THR A 943 28.90 -13.75 -31.01
C THR A 943 29.32 -12.43 -30.40
N SER A 944 28.93 -11.33 -31.06
CA SER A 944 29.07 -9.97 -30.56
C SER A 944 27.77 -9.21 -30.81
N ARG A 945 27.27 -8.55 -29.77
CA ARG A 945 26.05 -7.76 -29.79
C ARG A 945 26.35 -6.36 -29.30
N ARG A 946 25.86 -5.35 -30.03
CA ARG A 946 25.94 -3.94 -29.64
C ARG A 946 24.52 -3.46 -29.32
N TRP A 947 24.39 -2.69 -28.26
CA TRP A 947 23.13 -2.28 -27.67
C TRP A 947 23.06 -0.75 -27.58
N ASN A 948 21.92 -0.18 -27.97
CA ASN A 948 21.49 1.10 -27.43
C ASN A 948 20.98 0.82 -26.02
N TYR A 949 21.88 0.93 -25.04
CA TYR A 949 21.63 0.49 -23.68
C TYR A 949 21.32 1.68 -22.77
N PHE A 950 20.55 1.43 -21.71
CA PHE A 950 20.21 2.42 -20.68
C PHE A 950 19.65 3.72 -21.27
N PRO A 951 18.39 3.74 -21.76
CA PRO A 951 17.70 4.95 -22.16
C PRO A 951 17.58 5.85 -20.95
N HIS A 952 18.11 7.06 -21.08
CA HIS A 952 18.12 8.04 -20.01
C HIS A 952 18.01 9.45 -20.58
N VAL A 953 17.77 10.40 -19.70
CA VAL A 953 17.91 11.83 -19.97
C VAL A 953 18.96 12.43 -19.05
N GLU A 954 19.52 13.57 -19.46
CA GLU A 954 20.50 14.29 -18.66
C GLU A 954 19.83 15.02 -17.49
N ALA A 955 20.64 15.40 -16.50
CA ALA A 955 20.24 16.14 -15.31
C ALA A 955 19.43 17.40 -15.64
N ALA A 956 19.81 18.14 -16.69
CA ALA A 956 19.10 19.34 -17.12
C ALA A 956 17.68 19.03 -17.62
N ASP A 957 17.50 17.94 -18.36
CA ASP A 957 16.19 17.52 -18.87
C ASP A 957 15.31 16.98 -17.72
N ALA A 958 15.91 16.20 -16.81
CA ALA A 958 15.23 15.74 -15.60
C ALA A 958 14.74 16.93 -14.74
N ALA A 959 15.60 17.94 -14.53
CA ALA A 959 15.26 19.18 -13.82
C ALA A 959 14.19 20.00 -14.54
N ALA A 960 14.18 19.99 -15.88
CA ALA A 960 13.13 20.58 -16.70
C ALA A 960 11.79 19.81 -16.66
N GLY A 961 11.71 18.73 -15.87
CA GLY A 961 10.48 17.98 -15.64
C GLY A 961 10.20 16.90 -16.69
N PHE A 962 11.22 16.40 -17.39
CA PHE A 962 11.08 15.38 -18.44
C PHE A 962 10.12 14.24 -18.07
N PHE A 963 10.35 13.59 -16.91
CA PHE A 963 9.55 12.43 -16.49
C PHE A 963 8.10 12.79 -16.18
N SER A 964 7.85 13.94 -15.52
CA SER A 964 6.49 14.40 -15.26
C SER A 964 5.74 14.75 -16.54
N ARG A 965 6.43 15.35 -17.53
CA ARG A 965 5.85 15.66 -18.84
C ARG A 965 5.53 14.39 -19.62
N LEU A 966 6.46 13.43 -19.65
CA LEU A 966 6.26 12.14 -20.32
C LEU A 966 5.13 11.31 -19.66
N GLU A 967 5.07 11.28 -18.32
CA GLU A 967 3.98 10.62 -17.60
C GLU A 967 2.63 11.30 -17.85
N GLY A 968 2.62 12.62 -18.02
CA GLY A 968 1.43 13.39 -18.42
C GLY A 968 0.86 13.01 -19.80
N LEU A 969 1.64 12.35 -20.66
CA LEU A 969 1.19 11.86 -21.96
C LEU A 969 0.53 10.47 -21.90
N GLN A 970 0.52 9.78 -20.75
CA GLN A 970 -0.10 8.46 -20.64
C GLN A 970 -1.61 8.52 -20.95
N GLY A 971 -2.03 7.79 -21.99
CA GLY A 971 -3.42 7.75 -22.47
C GLY A 971 -3.75 8.81 -23.52
N ALA A 972 -2.86 9.80 -23.74
CA ALA A 972 -3.06 10.80 -24.77
C ALA A 972 -3.15 10.12 -26.15
N ARG A 973 -4.22 10.41 -26.89
CA ARG A 973 -4.51 9.79 -28.20
C ARG A 973 -4.44 8.24 -28.12
N ASN A 974 -4.94 7.67 -27.02
CA ASN A 974 -4.97 6.23 -26.75
C ASN A 974 -3.58 5.56 -26.80
N THR A 975 -2.54 6.28 -26.38
CA THR A 975 -1.15 5.81 -26.39
C THR A 975 -0.57 5.71 -24.99
N TRP A 976 0.13 4.61 -24.72
CA TRP A 976 0.72 4.28 -23.43
C TRP A 976 2.21 3.98 -23.59
N TYR A 977 3.03 4.55 -22.72
CA TYR A 977 4.49 4.45 -22.78
C TYR A 977 5.00 3.51 -21.70
N ALA A 978 5.67 2.43 -22.12
CA ALA A 978 6.27 1.44 -21.23
C ALA A 978 7.76 1.24 -21.56
N GLY A 979 8.49 0.59 -20.66
CA GLY A 979 9.91 0.29 -20.84
C GLY A 979 10.80 0.87 -19.76
N SER A 980 12.10 0.65 -19.92
CA SER A 980 13.11 1.01 -18.94
C SER A 980 13.29 2.51 -18.73
N LEU A 981 12.93 3.36 -19.72
CA LEU A 981 13.06 4.82 -19.64
C LEU A 981 12.26 5.43 -18.48
N LEU A 982 11.04 4.93 -18.22
CA LEU A 982 10.18 5.41 -17.14
C LEU A 982 10.40 4.67 -15.80
N ALA A 983 11.22 3.62 -15.81
CA ALA A 983 11.45 2.74 -14.68
C ALA A 983 12.93 2.72 -14.30
N PHE A 984 13.68 1.73 -14.78
CA PHE A 984 15.14 1.66 -14.77
C PHE A 984 15.53 0.49 -15.68
N GLU A 985 16.70 0.50 -16.31
CA GLU A 985 17.16 -0.58 -17.21
C GLU A 985 17.62 -1.85 -16.43
N LEU A 986 16.72 -2.37 -15.60
CA LEU A 986 16.75 -3.66 -14.93
C LEU A 986 15.43 -4.39 -15.19
N VAL A 987 15.46 -5.72 -15.15
CA VAL A 987 14.31 -6.55 -15.49
C VAL A 987 13.15 -6.34 -14.52
N GLU A 988 13.40 -6.41 -13.21
CA GLU A 988 12.35 -6.26 -12.18
C GLU A 988 11.63 -4.91 -12.26
N PRO A 989 12.29 -3.72 -12.18
CA PRO A 989 11.58 -2.46 -12.23
C PRO A 989 10.89 -2.22 -13.58
N THR A 990 11.47 -2.68 -14.70
CA THR A 990 10.83 -2.59 -16.02
C THR A 990 9.54 -3.42 -16.07
N ALA A 991 9.58 -4.64 -15.54
CA ALA A 991 8.46 -5.56 -15.50
C ALA A 991 7.36 -5.05 -14.55
N VAL A 992 7.72 -4.60 -13.34
CA VAL A 992 6.80 -4.00 -12.37
C VAL A 992 6.15 -2.74 -12.92
N HIS A 993 6.91 -1.84 -13.55
CA HIS A 993 6.35 -0.64 -14.18
C HIS A 993 5.32 -0.97 -15.25
N ALA A 994 5.64 -1.89 -16.17
CA ALA A 994 4.72 -2.28 -17.24
C ALA A 994 3.43 -2.89 -16.69
N ARG A 995 3.53 -3.74 -15.67
CA ARG A 995 2.37 -4.29 -14.95
C ARG A 995 1.55 -3.16 -14.34
N GLU A 996 2.14 -2.32 -13.51
CA GLU A 996 1.40 -1.27 -12.79
C GLU A 996 0.80 -0.21 -13.73
N LEU A 997 1.45 0.10 -14.86
CA LEU A 997 0.88 0.91 -15.93
C LEU A 997 -0.44 0.31 -16.43
N VAL A 998 -0.42 -0.97 -16.81
CA VAL A 998 -1.65 -1.66 -17.25
C VAL A 998 -2.69 -1.69 -16.14
N ARG A 999 -2.29 -1.97 -14.90
CA ARG A 999 -3.22 -2.05 -13.78
C ARG A 999 -3.92 -0.73 -13.47
N ARG A 1000 -3.19 0.37 -13.62
CA ARG A 1000 -3.66 1.73 -13.37
C ARG A 1000 -4.66 2.18 -14.44
N HIS A 1001 -4.47 1.76 -15.70
CA HIS A 1001 -5.18 2.33 -16.84
C HIS A 1001 -6.16 1.39 -17.55
N PHE A 1002 -6.03 0.08 -17.33
CA PHE A 1002 -6.88 -0.95 -17.94
C PHE A 1002 -7.50 -1.80 -16.82
N PRO A 1003 -8.72 -1.46 -16.35
CA PRO A 1003 -9.38 -2.24 -15.30
C PRO A 1003 -9.72 -3.66 -15.77
N ALA A 1004 -9.76 -4.62 -14.85
CA ALA A 1004 -10.17 -5.99 -15.18
C ALA A 1004 -11.65 -6.05 -15.56
N LEU A 1005 -11.97 -6.73 -16.65
CA LEU A 1005 -13.35 -6.89 -17.12
C LEU A 1005 -14.10 -7.93 -16.30
N ALA A 1006 -15.38 -7.66 -16.04
CA ALA A 1006 -16.27 -8.54 -15.28
C ALA A 1006 -16.36 -9.95 -15.91
N GLY A 1007 -16.17 -10.99 -15.09
CA GLY A 1007 -16.30 -12.39 -15.52
C GLY A 1007 -15.02 -13.03 -16.08
N THR A 1008 -13.86 -12.35 -16.04
CA THR A 1008 -12.59 -12.94 -16.47
C THR A 1008 -12.08 -13.98 -15.45
N PRO A 1009 -11.94 -15.28 -15.79
CA PRO A 1009 -11.40 -16.28 -14.89
C PRO A 1009 -9.90 -16.02 -14.66
N GLY A 1010 -9.48 -15.80 -13.41
CA GLY A 1010 -8.08 -15.49 -13.06
C GLY A 1010 -7.81 -14.07 -12.55
N ALA A 1011 -8.86 -13.27 -12.31
CA ALA A 1011 -8.78 -12.09 -11.46
C ALA A 1011 -8.54 -12.50 -10.00
N GLU A 1012 -7.32 -12.91 -9.68
CA GLU A 1012 -6.90 -13.16 -8.30
C GLU A 1012 -6.90 -11.85 -7.49
N PRO A 1013 -7.45 -11.85 -6.26
CA PRO A 1013 -7.06 -10.89 -5.24
C PRO A 1013 -5.57 -11.05 -4.96
N ALA A 1014 -4.85 -9.94 -4.80
CA ALA A 1014 -3.43 -9.96 -4.47
C ALA A 1014 -3.16 -10.58 -3.08
N SER A 1015 -3.00 -11.91 -3.00
CA SER A 1015 -2.34 -12.59 -1.88
C SER A 1015 -2.23 -14.11 -2.13
N ALA A 1016 -1.05 -14.60 -2.45
CA ALA A 1016 -0.67 -15.98 -2.17
C ALA A 1016 0.70 -15.97 -1.47
N PRO A 1017 0.86 -16.59 -0.29
CA PRO A 1017 2.16 -16.76 0.35
C PRO A 1017 2.97 -17.87 -0.36
N PRO A 1018 4.32 -17.81 -0.38
CA PRO A 1018 5.14 -18.84 -1.00
C PRO A 1018 5.12 -20.16 -0.19
N PRO A 1019 5.35 -21.32 -0.83
CA PRO A 1019 5.44 -22.59 -0.14
C PRO A 1019 6.72 -22.71 0.70
N ALA A 1020 6.61 -23.37 1.86
CA ALA A 1020 7.72 -23.63 2.77
C ALA A 1020 8.78 -24.56 2.14
N ALA A 1021 10.06 -24.26 2.37
CA ALA A 1021 11.21 -25.07 1.95
C ALA A 1021 11.35 -26.36 2.79
N PRO A 1022 11.94 -27.44 2.24
CA PRO A 1022 12.05 -28.73 2.92
C PRO A 1022 13.13 -28.72 4.02
N THR A 1023 12.83 -29.34 5.16
CA THR A 1023 13.75 -29.58 6.27
C THR A 1023 14.64 -30.80 6.01
N HIS A 1024 15.96 -30.62 6.05
CA HIS A 1024 16.93 -31.71 6.09
C HIS A 1024 17.32 -32.00 7.56
N ALA A 1025 17.14 -33.25 7.99
CA ALA A 1025 17.57 -33.76 9.29
C ALA A 1025 18.98 -34.37 9.21
N GLY A 1026 19.84 -34.07 10.20
CA GLY A 1026 21.15 -34.70 10.45
C GLY A 1026 21.40 -34.85 11.97
N PRO A 1027 22.30 -35.76 12.42
CA PRO A 1027 22.14 -36.50 13.68
C PRO A 1027 22.81 -35.87 14.91
N LEU A 1028 22.17 -36.10 16.07
CA LEU A 1028 22.59 -35.78 17.45
C LEU A 1028 23.98 -36.35 17.82
N LEU A 1029 24.88 -35.50 18.32
CA LEU A 1029 26.08 -35.90 19.08
C LEU A 1029 25.84 -35.68 20.59
N ALA A 1030 26.43 -36.56 21.42
CA ALA A 1030 26.19 -36.65 22.85
C ALA A 1030 27.18 -35.79 23.67
N GLY A 1031 26.67 -34.97 24.59
CA GLY A 1031 27.43 -34.15 25.55
C GLY A 1031 27.51 -32.67 25.17
N VAL A 1032 27.31 -31.76 26.14
CA VAL A 1032 27.49 -30.31 25.96
C VAL A 1032 28.99 -30.03 25.74
N PRO A 1033 29.41 -29.42 24.61
CA PRO A 1033 30.83 -29.21 24.34
C PRO A 1033 31.51 -28.25 25.31
N ASP A 1034 32.74 -28.55 25.71
CA ASP A 1034 33.53 -27.70 26.61
C ASP A 1034 34.30 -26.57 25.89
N HIS A 1035 34.90 -25.65 26.66
CA HIS A 1035 35.67 -24.51 26.12
C HIS A 1035 36.72 -24.93 25.08
N ALA A 1036 37.43 -26.04 25.31
CA ALA A 1036 38.48 -26.50 24.41
C ALA A 1036 37.90 -27.05 23.10
N GLU A 1037 36.77 -27.75 23.18
CA GLU A 1037 36.05 -28.28 22.01
C GLU A 1037 35.50 -27.15 21.14
N ILE A 1038 34.89 -26.12 21.74
CA ILE A 1038 34.35 -24.96 21.02
C ILE A 1038 35.48 -24.15 20.39
N ARG A 1039 36.58 -23.93 21.12
CA ARG A 1039 37.75 -23.20 20.62
C ARG A 1039 38.35 -23.89 19.40
N GLU A 1040 38.57 -25.20 19.46
CA GLU A 1040 39.18 -25.94 18.35
C GLU A 1040 38.23 -26.07 17.16
N TRP A 1041 36.92 -26.19 17.41
CA TRP A 1041 35.90 -26.11 16.37
C TRP A 1041 35.96 -24.77 15.63
N MET A 1042 35.99 -23.65 16.35
CA MET A 1042 36.07 -22.30 15.74
C MET A 1042 37.36 -22.13 14.92
N ARG A 1043 38.52 -22.60 15.41
CA ARG A 1043 39.78 -22.56 14.65
C ARG A 1043 39.68 -23.37 13.36
N ALA A 1044 39.06 -24.54 13.38
CA ALA A 1044 38.87 -25.38 12.20
C ALA A 1044 37.93 -24.74 11.17
N GLN A 1045 36.87 -24.07 11.62
CA GLN A 1045 35.93 -23.34 10.75
C GLN A 1045 36.56 -22.10 10.12
N MET A 1046 37.39 -21.38 10.88
CA MET A 1046 38.13 -20.22 10.38
C MET A 1046 39.23 -20.64 9.39
N ALA A 1047 39.98 -21.69 9.68
CA ALA A 1047 41.01 -22.22 8.78
C ALA A 1047 40.43 -22.58 7.41
N ARG A 1048 39.27 -23.26 7.38
CA ARG A 1048 38.57 -23.63 6.14
C ARG A 1048 38.16 -22.42 5.30
N ARG A 1049 37.60 -21.38 5.95
CA ARG A 1049 37.13 -20.16 5.28
C ARG A 1049 38.27 -19.30 4.75
N LEU A 1050 39.39 -19.31 5.47
CA LEU A 1050 40.57 -18.51 5.14
C LEU A 1050 41.54 -19.23 4.21
N GLY A 1051 41.35 -20.52 3.96
CA GLY A 1051 42.27 -21.35 3.17
C GLY A 1051 43.63 -21.58 3.87
N LEU A 1052 43.64 -21.59 5.21
CA LEU A 1052 44.82 -21.77 6.05
C LEU A 1052 44.84 -23.15 6.70
N ALA A 1053 45.99 -23.61 7.20
CA ALA A 1053 46.03 -24.75 8.11
C ALA A 1053 45.51 -24.35 9.50
N VAL A 1054 44.85 -25.28 10.22
CA VAL A 1054 44.28 -25.00 11.56
C VAL A 1054 45.33 -24.50 12.55
N ALA A 1055 46.56 -25.00 12.46
CA ALA A 1055 47.68 -24.57 13.27
C ALA A 1055 48.11 -23.11 13.03
N GLU A 1056 47.75 -22.52 11.90
CA GLU A 1056 48.04 -21.12 11.53
C GLU A 1056 46.96 -20.15 12.01
N VAL A 1057 45.83 -20.66 12.53
CA VAL A 1057 44.80 -19.84 13.17
C VAL A 1057 45.12 -19.71 14.66
N ASP A 1058 45.60 -18.53 15.05
CA ASP A 1058 45.85 -18.15 16.44
C ASP A 1058 44.53 -17.79 17.14
N ALA A 1059 44.17 -18.56 18.16
CA ALA A 1059 42.92 -18.35 18.88
C ALA A 1059 42.94 -17.17 19.85
N ASP A 1060 44.13 -16.65 20.16
CA ASP A 1060 44.32 -15.53 21.08
C ASP A 1060 44.53 -14.21 20.30
N ALA A 1061 44.59 -14.28 18.97
CA ALA A 1061 44.62 -13.11 18.10
C ALA A 1061 43.21 -12.51 17.93
N PRO A 1062 43.09 -11.17 17.85
CA PRO A 1062 41.83 -10.50 17.56
C PRO A 1062 41.15 -11.00 16.27
N LEU A 1063 39.84 -11.21 16.30
CA LEU A 1063 39.03 -11.69 15.18
C LEU A 1063 39.07 -10.75 13.97
N ASP A 1064 39.29 -9.44 14.21
CA ASP A 1064 39.46 -8.42 13.16
C ASP A 1064 40.82 -8.48 12.46
N ALA A 1065 41.79 -9.25 12.99
CA ALA A 1065 43.05 -9.56 12.32
C ALA A 1065 42.87 -10.59 11.19
N TYR A 1066 41.75 -11.31 11.16
CA TYR A 1066 41.42 -12.28 10.12
C TYR A 1066 40.52 -11.67 9.04
N PRO A 1067 40.76 -11.94 7.75
CA PRO A 1067 40.01 -11.33 6.65
C PRO A 1067 38.65 -12.03 6.44
N LEU A 1068 37.78 -11.94 7.44
CA LEU A 1068 36.42 -12.48 7.41
C LEU A 1068 35.45 -11.44 6.84
N GLU A 1069 34.67 -11.83 5.83
CA GLU A 1069 33.53 -11.02 5.36
C GLU A 1069 32.39 -11.10 6.39
N SER A 1070 31.53 -10.07 6.47
CA SER A 1070 30.39 -10.06 7.41
C SER A 1070 29.46 -11.27 7.24
N LEU A 1071 29.36 -11.82 6.03
CA LEU A 1071 28.64 -13.05 5.74
C LEU A 1071 29.33 -14.30 6.33
N ALA A 1072 30.67 -14.35 6.31
CA ALA A 1072 31.43 -15.46 6.87
C ALA A 1072 31.29 -15.53 8.40
N ILE A 1073 31.17 -14.37 9.05
CA ILE A 1073 30.90 -14.23 10.49
C ILE A 1073 29.50 -14.73 10.83
N VAL A 1074 28.48 -14.33 10.07
CA VAL A 1074 27.09 -14.79 10.26
C VAL A 1074 26.95 -16.29 9.98
N GLN A 1075 27.62 -16.81 8.96
CA GLN A 1075 27.67 -18.25 8.68
C GLN A 1075 28.40 -19.02 9.79
N LEU A 1076 29.47 -18.46 10.35
CA LEU A 1076 30.20 -19.06 11.47
C LEU A 1076 29.30 -19.18 12.70
N ILE A 1077 28.52 -18.13 13.03
CA ILE A 1077 27.54 -18.17 14.14
C ILE A 1077 26.44 -19.19 13.84
N ALA A 1078 25.85 -19.18 12.63
CA ALA A 1078 24.78 -20.12 12.28
C ALA A 1078 25.22 -21.59 12.30
N GLU A 1079 26.43 -21.88 11.81
CA GLU A 1079 27.02 -23.22 11.88
C GLU A 1079 27.33 -23.64 13.31
N MET A 1080 27.74 -22.68 14.16
CA MET A 1080 28.05 -22.95 15.56
C MET A 1080 26.76 -23.21 16.35
N SER A 1081 25.72 -22.40 16.14
CA SER A 1081 24.40 -22.61 16.74
C SER A 1081 23.80 -23.95 16.32
N ALA A 1082 23.92 -24.32 15.05
CA ALA A 1082 23.47 -25.61 14.54
C ALA A 1082 24.30 -26.78 15.08
N TRP A 1083 25.61 -26.59 15.28
CA TRP A 1083 26.49 -27.62 15.84
C TRP A 1083 26.25 -27.84 17.35
N LEU A 1084 25.99 -26.77 18.09
CA LEU A 1084 25.73 -26.79 19.53
C LEU A 1084 24.26 -27.08 19.89
N ASP A 1085 23.35 -27.07 18.91
CA ASP A 1085 21.89 -27.09 19.10
C ASP A 1085 21.43 -26.02 20.11
N TRP A 1086 22.06 -24.84 20.03
CA TRP A 1086 21.91 -23.75 20.99
C TRP A 1086 21.93 -22.39 20.28
N GLU A 1087 21.05 -21.48 20.68
CA GLU A 1087 20.94 -20.17 20.04
C GLU A 1087 22.01 -19.21 20.59
N ILE A 1088 23.05 -18.98 19.77
CA ILE A 1088 24.15 -18.08 20.12
C ILE A 1088 23.76 -16.64 19.80
N ALA A 1089 23.83 -15.76 20.79
CA ALA A 1089 23.55 -14.34 20.61
C ALA A 1089 24.49 -13.71 19.55
N PRO A 1090 23.95 -12.99 18.54
CA PRO A 1090 24.77 -12.40 17.46
C PRO A 1090 25.85 -11.41 17.93
N ALA A 1091 25.69 -10.85 19.13
CA ALA A 1091 26.63 -9.91 19.73
C ALA A 1091 27.92 -10.57 20.26
N VAL A 1092 27.95 -11.90 20.45
CA VAL A 1092 29.07 -12.59 21.10
C VAL A 1092 30.41 -12.35 20.39
N LEU A 1093 30.42 -12.26 19.05
CA LEU A 1093 31.64 -12.01 18.27
C LEU A 1093 32.07 -10.53 18.25
N VAL A 1094 31.19 -9.62 18.69
CA VAL A 1094 31.46 -8.18 18.83
C VAL A 1094 31.89 -7.85 20.27
N GLU A 1095 31.34 -8.58 21.24
CA GLU A 1095 31.63 -8.41 22.67
C GLU A 1095 32.96 -9.07 23.07
N TYR A 1096 33.31 -10.19 22.43
CA TYR A 1096 34.55 -10.94 22.71
C TYR A 1096 35.49 -10.90 21.51
N PRO A 1097 36.67 -10.26 21.63
CA PRO A 1097 37.50 -9.94 20.47
C PRO A 1097 38.33 -11.13 19.94
N THR A 1098 38.45 -12.26 20.64
CA THR A 1098 39.27 -13.41 20.21
C THR A 1098 38.47 -14.72 20.16
N ILE A 1099 38.96 -15.72 19.41
CA ILE A 1099 38.33 -17.06 19.33
C ILE A 1099 38.24 -17.70 20.72
N ASP A 1100 39.31 -17.57 21.52
CA ASP A 1100 39.40 -18.16 22.84
C ASP A 1100 38.40 -17.54 23.84
N GLU A 1101 38.18 -16.22 23.78
CA GLU A 1101 37.21 -15.51 24.61
C GLU A 1101 35.76 -15.82 24.20
N VAL A 1102 35.47 -15.88 22.89
CA VAL A 1102 34.14 -16.29 22.39
C VAL A 1102 33.82 -17.71 22.83
N ALA A 1103 34.75 -18.64 22.64
CA ALA A 1103 34.56 -20.04 23.02
C ALA A 1103 34.32 -20.20 24.52
N ARG A 1104 34.97 -19.37 25.35
CA ARG A 1104 34.81 -19.39 26.81
C ARG A 1104 33.45 -18.85 27.23
N ALA A 1105 33.02 -17.73 26.66
CA ALA A 1105 31.71 -17.15 26.95
C ALA A 1105 30.57 -18.14 26.62
N ILE A 1106 30.65 -18.78 25.46
CA ILE A 1106 29.66 -19.79 25.03
C ILE A 1106 29.70 -21.03 25.95
N ALA A 1107 30.89 -21.51 26.33
CA ALA A 1107 31.01 -22.65 27.23
C ALA A 1107 30.45 -22.35 28.64
N ASP A 1108 30.68 -21.15 29.15
CA ASP A 1108 30.18 -20.71 30.46
C ASP A 1108 28.65 -20.58 30.45
N ASP A 1109 28.07 -20.05 29.36
CA ASP A 1109 26.61 -19.95 29.19
C ASP A 1109 25.97 -21.35 29.08
N LEU A 1110 26.54 -22.24 28.26
CA LEU A 1110 26.09 -23.62 28.13
C LEU A 1110 26.19 -24.39 29.46
N ALA A 1111 27.24 -24.17 30.24
CA ALA A 1111 27.41 -24.78 31.55
C ALA A 1111 26.41 -24.24 32.58
N ALA A 1112 26.13 -22.93 32.56
CA ALA A 1112 25.13 -22.31 33.42
C ALA A 1112 23.72 -22.84 33.12
N GLU A 1113 23.37 -22.99 31.84
CA GLU A 1113 22.09 -23.52 31.40
C GLU A 1113 21.94 -25.02 31.70
N SER A 1114 23.01 -25.81 31.49
CA SER A 1114 23.02 -27.23 31.89
C SER A 1114 22.94 -27.41 33.41
N ALA A 1115 23.47 -26.49 34.21
CA ALA A 1115 23.35 -26.51 35.67
C ALA A 1115 21.94 -26.10 36.15
N LEU A 1116 21.26 -25.19 35.44
CA LEU A 1116 19.86 -24.84 35.66
C LEU A 1116 18.91 -26.01 35.31
N ALA A 1117 19.23 -26.79 34.28
CA ALA A 1117 18.48 -27.99 33.89
C ALA A 1117 18.65 -29.16 34.89
N ALA A 1118 19.74 -29.18 35.68
CA ALA A 1118 20.08 -30.25 36.63
C ALA A 1118 19.56 -30.06 38.08
N GLY A 1119 18.53 -29.23 38.29
CA GLY A 1119 17.95 -28.94 39.61
C GLY A 1119 17.61 -30.16 40.50
N PRO A 1120 17.54 -29.99 41.84
CA PRO A 1120 17.93 -31.01 42.81
C PRO A 1120 17.09 -32.29 42.78
N SER A 1121 17.79 -33.43 42.78
CA SER A 1121 17.26 -34.76 43.05
C SER A 1121 16.42 -34.76 44.33
N ARG A 1122 15.17 -35.23 44.22
CA ARG A 1122 14.32 -35.59 45.36
C ARG A 1122 15.07 -36.50 46.34
N ALA A 1123 15.29 -36.00 47.55
CA ALA A 1123 15.26 -36.76 48.78
C ALA A 1123 14.17 -36.17 49.67
#